data_AF-A0A8B6ERV0-F1
#
_entry.id   AF-A0A8B6ERV0-F1
#
_cell.length_a   1.000
_cell.length_b   1.000
_cell.length_c   1.000
_cell.angle_alpha   90.00
_cell.angle_beta   90.00
_cell.angle_gamma   90.00
#
_symmetry.space_group_name_H-M   'P 1'
#
loop_
_entity.id
_entity.type
_entity.pdbx_description
1 polymer ?
#
loop_
_entity_poly.entity_id
_entity_poly.type
_entity_poly.pdbx_seq_one_letter_code
_entity_poly.pdbx_strand_id
1 'polypeptide(L)'
;MIVCSDSSGQVHQVSMVDSSITDNFYPSISHPGAITIDWLHNYTYIVDGLMIKRCDLDRPSCIMATEMLPSQPDVIKVDPINGFLFFTQGSINMGLYAVDIGEITPSKPAHHFLLVSSRLNSFAIDFNNMQLYFPNEIVNTLMSAFLDGTGLADVRKDKVVQPNYYSIRSMVYYGGVFFLTNGTKLLIEEYDEKIGKFYVNEMYVTKYSSFNIYHPTAQPYPGKGAYKNWYYEVSLYADDGTDNEIVEKVTGSFLEIEDLVPDTAYQVKVRAWSQTGSGPWSEVFVGRTLSLEASTAKVIVAAASQSNFTTGLYEMDMEGQHRTQLTTVHLFYEKLLDLTWVEDKIMWASNVNGVQIFDRTTAESAFVYHIRYATSVSYDWLGQKLYWSNPKHNVIRRSDINGDNIEFVIQGTARHMAIDALQGRIYWVTMNTLEAAYLNGEDHIVYFNLPYFCGKHVISLTLNFDLRKVLWYVKSFERQELYMSDLLGNGVTPDQLSVQPLGSFSSISPFSVMQYFSHRLFWQNEKGSIIVGDLECNYTSEITVEPVSVFTVTHPSLHPYPESLDKKSLKIVPTEIQEQTIRCEGHWSAFNLTWQKAIVNHGDIFYEVSIQIQDDAGRSVAMQTTKNFIELSNISAYTEMTVTLRAYTYWGYGPVTVANINTPMSVPSKPLRPRVYVTQHKESMTSENSLAADFRWTLPQLLNGIIMEFKIYSWKNGDENDKNMTSVPSTVRHFNLPCLQPGMTYFFQ
;
A
#
# COMPACT_ATOMS: atom_id res chain seq x y z
N MET A 1 -9.38 -10.67 58.58
CA MET A 1 -8.90 -12.01 58.20
C MET A 1 -7.50 -11.84 57.62
N ILE A 2 -6.60 -12.78 57.88
CA ILE A 2 -5.28 -12.89 57.24
C ILE A 2 -5.27 -14.18 56.41
N VAL A 3 -4.72 -14.13 55.21
CA VAL A 3 -4.50 -15.32 54.37
C VAL A 3 -3.00 -15.48 54.20
N CYS A 4 -2.48 -16.67 54.47
CA CYS A 4 -1.06 -16.99 54.34
C CYS A 4 -0.84 -18.39 53.77
N SER A 5 0.33 -18.61 53.18
CA SER A 5 0.79 -19.95 52.78
C SER A 5 1.95 -20.39 53.65
N ASP A 6 2.11 -21.71 53.77
CA ASP A 6 3.26 -22.32 54.44
C ASP A 6 4.20 -23.05 53.47
N SER A 7 5.34 -23.50 54.01
CA SER A 7 6.34 -24.25 53.23
C SER A 7 5.90 -25.67 52.87
N SER A 8 4.77 -26.16 53.40
CA SER A 8 4.20 -27.47 53.05
C SER A 8 3.24 -27.39 51.86
N GLY A 9 3.02 -26.19 51.32
CA GLY A 9 2.16 -25.96 50.16
C GLY A 9 0.69 -25.74 50.51
N GLN A 10 0.36 -25.50 51.79
CA GLN A 10 -1.01 -25.26 52.24
C GLN A 10 -1.29 -23.76 52.36
N VAL A 11 -2.54 -23.37 52.13
CA VAL A 11 -3.03 -22.00 52.32
C VAL A 11 -4.00 -21.97 53.50
N HIS A 12 -3.72 -21.10 54.46
CA HIS A 12 -4.43 -20.98 55.73
C HIS A 12 -5.18 -19.66 55.81
N GLN A 13 -6.35 -19.68 56.44
CA GLN A 13 -7.09 -18.48 56.83
C GLN A 13 -7.02 -18.30 58.34
N VAL A 14 -6.60 -17.11 58.78
CA VAL A 14 -6.52 -16.74 60.19
C VAL A 14 -7.50 -15.61 60.47
N SER A 15 -8.44 -15.85 61.39
CA SER A 15 -9.34 -14.80 61.85
C SER A 15 -8.68 -13.99 62.95
N MET A 16 -8.71 -12.67 62.82
CA MET A 16 -8.13 -11.74 63.79
C MET A 16 -9.08 -11.44 64.96
N VAL A 17 -10.35 -11.87 64.88
CA VAL A 17 -11.37 -11.59 65.90
C VAL A 17 -11.31 -12.63 67.03
N ASP A 18 -11.20 -13.90 66.67
CA ASP A 18 -11.25 -15.05 67.57
C ASP A 18 -9.95 -15.90 67.53
N SER A 19 -8.95 -15.49 66.76
CA SER A 19 -7.67 -16.21 66.57
C SER A 19 -7.83 -17.65 66.04
N SER A 20 -8.95 -17.96 65.40
CA SER A 20 -9.16 -19.26 64.77
C SER A 20 -8.36 -19.39 63.48
N ILE A 21 -7.81 -20.59 63.24
CA ILE A 21 -7.06 -20.93 62.03
C ILE A 21 -7.85 -22.01 61.29
N THR A 22 -8.14 -21.77 60.02
CA THR A 22 -8.70 -22.77 59.13
C THR A 22 -7.59 -23.28 58.23
N ASP A 23 -7.12 -24.49 58.54
CA ASP A 23 -6.00 -25.11 57.84
C ASP A 23 -6.40 -25.58 56.44
N ASN A 24 -5.50 -25.38 55.48
CA ASN A 24 -5.65 -25.82 54.09
C ASN A 24 -7.01 -25.46 53.46
N PHE A 25 -7.41 -24.19 53.59
CA PHE A 25 -8.71 -23.70 53.13
C PHE A 25 -8.92 -23.84 51.61
N TYR A 26 -7.84 -23.87 50.81
CA TYR A 26 -7.91 -24.12 49.37
C TYR A 26 -7.16 -25.40 48.96
N PRO A 27 -7.78 -26.59 49.10
CA PRO A 27 -7.13 -27.87 48.76
C PRO A 27 -6.75 -28.02 47.28
N SER A 28 -7.30 -27.17 46.41
CA SER A 28 -7.01 -27.16 44.98
C SER A 28 -5.71 -26.44 44.61
N ILE A 29 -5.07 -25.73 45.56
CA ILE A 29 -3.77 -25.09 45.38
C ILE A 29 -2.68 -26.11 45.73
N SER A 30 -1.71 -26.30 44.84
CA SER A 30 -0.65 -27.29 45.03
C SER A 30 0.72 -26.68 45.34
N HIS A 31 1.05 -25.53 44.74
CA HIS A 31 2.34 -24.86 44.84
C HIS A 31 2.16 -23.36 45.08
N PRO A 32 1.66 -22.94 46.27
CA PRO A 32 1.39 -21.53 46.56
C PRO A 32 2.68 -20.70 46.55
N GLY A 33 2.72 -19.67 45.71
CA GLY A 33 3.82 -18.70 45.62
C GLY A 33 3.53 -17.40 46.37
N ALA A 34 2.93 -16.44 45.67
CA ALA A 34 2.49 -15.16 46.20
C ALA A 34 0.96 -15.11 46.33
N ILE A 35 0.46 -14.29 47.27
CA ILE A 35 -0.96 -14.14 47.60
C ILE A 35 -1.32 -12.65 47.64
N THR A 36 -2.46 -12.27 47.08
CA THR A 36 -3.03 -10.92 47.21
C THR A 36 -4.56 -10.99 47.35
N ILE A 37 -5.14 -10.03 48.07
CA ILE A 37 -6.55 -10.03 48.46
C ILE A 37 -7.28 -8.92 47.70
N ASP A 38 -8.37 -9.28 47.04
CA ASP A 38 -9.37 -8.35 46.51
C ASP A 38 -10.44 -8.14 47.58
N TRP A 39 -10.29 -7.03 48.31
CA TRP A 39 -11.19 -6.68 49.41
C TRP A 39 -12.52 -6.10 48.95
N LEU A 40 -12.69 -5.75 47.67
CA LEU A 40 -13.94 -5.19 47.14
C LEU A 40 -14.88 -6.28 46.64
N HIS A 41 -14.33 -7.32 46.01
CA HIS A 41 -15.11 -8.41 45.42
C HIS A 41 -15.03 -9.72 46.22
N ASN A 42 -14.36 -9.70 47.37
CA ASN A 42 -14.23 -10.84 48.29
C ASN A 42 -13.52 -12.06 47.66
N TYR A 43 -12.45 -11.78 46.92
CA TYR A 43 -11.61 -12.81 46.29
C TYR A 43 -10.17 -12.75 46.79
N THR A 44 -9.44 -13.85 46.62
CA THR A 44 -7.98 -13.89 46.76
C THR A 44 -7.37 -14.42 45.48
N TYR A 45 -6.25 -13.84 45.07
CA TYR A 45 -5.47 -14.33 43.95
C TYR A 45 -4.22 -15.00 44.49
N ILE A 46 -3.95 -16.21 44.02
CA ILE A 46 -2.88 -17.07 44.51
C ILE A 46 -2.09 -17.60 43.32
N VAL A 47 -0.78 -17.37 43.31
CA VAL A 47 0.13 -18.04 42.38
C VAL A 47 0.20 -19.52 42.75
N ASP A 48 -0.05 -20.40 41.79
CA ASP A 48 0.02 -21.86 41.92
C ASP A 48 0.97 -22.42 40.85
N GLY A 49 2.27 -22.40 41.11
CA GLY A 49 3.29 -22.73 40.12
C GLY A 49 3.33 -21.74 38.94
N LEU A 50 2.97 -22.18 37.73
CA LEU A 50 3.03 -21.38 36.48
C LEU A 50 1.68 -20.76 36.08
N MET A 51 0.80 -20.58 37.04
CA MET A 51 -0.54 -20.05 36.84
C MET A 51 -0.98 -19.25 38.07
N ILE A 52 -1.98 -18.39 37.89
CA ILE A 52 -2.63 -17.67 38.99
C ILE A 52 -4.08 -18.15 39.07
N LYS A 53 -4.53 -18.46 40.27
CA LYS A 53 -5.91 -18.84 40.57
C LYS A 53 -6.62 -17.71 41.32
N ARG A 54 -7.90 -17.49 41.00
CA ARG A 54 -8.82 -16.63 41.75
C ARG A 54 -9.68 -17.52 42.63
N CYS A 55 -9.62 -17.33 43.94
CA CYS A 55 -10.39 -18.10 44.92
C CYS A 55 -11.34 -17.21 45.72
N ASP A 56 -12.48 -17.77 46.11
CA ASP A 56 -13.48 -17.12 46.97
C ASP A 56 -13.00 -17.07 48.42
N LEU A 57 -13.04 -15.91 49.08
CA LEU A 57 -12.58 -15.80 50.47
C LEU A 57 -13.49 -16.50 51.48
N ASP A 58 -14.76 -16.69 51.17
CA ASP A 58 -15.73 -17.33 52.07
C ASP A 58 -15.94 -18.80 51.74
N ARG A 59 -15.47 -19.26 50.57
CA ARG A 59 -15.69 -20.63 50.09
C ARG A 59 -14.40 -21.25 49.55
N PRO A 60 -14.17 -22.56 49.74
CA PRO A 60 -12.99 -23.25 49.22
C PRO A 60 -13.10 -23.53 47.71
N SER A 61 -13.39 -22.51 46.90
CA SER A 61 -13.58 -22.58 45.45
C SER A 61 -12.57 -21.69 44.75
N CYS A 62 -11.85 -22.25 43.77
CA CYS A 62 -10.88 -21.55 42.97
C CYS A 62 -11.15 -21.78 41.48
N ILE A 63 -11.00 -20.74 40.69
CA ILE A 63 -10.98 -20.80 39.22
C ILE A 63 -9.64 -20.29 38.69
N MET A 64 -9.36 -20.58 37.42
CA MET A 64 -8.14 -20.14 36.76
C MET A 64 -8.24 -18.67 36.38
N ALA A 65 -7.32 -17.83 36.87
CA ALA A 65 -7.26 -16.41 36.56
C ALA A 65 -6.41 -16.14 35.32
N THR A 66 -5.19 -16.68 35.28
CA THR A 66 -4.30 -16.68 34.11
C THR A 66 -3.43 -17.93 34.13
N GLU A 67 -3.01 -18.38 32.96
CA GLU A 67 -2.24 -19.61 32.76
C GLU A 67 -1.02 -19.40 31.85
N MET A 68 -0.27 -20.47 31.63
CA MET A 68 0.89 -20.53 30.72
C MET A 68 1.98 -19.49 31.02
N LEU A 69 2.20 -19.18 32.30
CA LEU A 69 3.24 -18.23 32.69
C LEU A 69 4.63 -18.83 32.43
N PRO A 70 5.56 -18.11 31.76
CA PRO A 70 6.90 -18.62 31.48
C PRO A 70 7.74 -18.95 32.72
N SER A 71 7.40 -18.35 33.86
CA SER A 71 7.94 -18.63 35.18
C SER A 71 6.90 -18.32 36.25
N GLN A 72 7.12 -18.87 37.44
CA GLN A 72 6.36 -18.52 38.62
C GLN A 72 6.55 -17.02 38.95
N PRO A 73 5.46 -16.24 39.14
CA PRO A 73 5.58 -14.86 39.58
C PRO A 73 6.12 -14.72 41.00
N ASP A 74 7.02 -13.78 41.21
CA ASP A 74 7.63 -13.52 42.52
C ASP A 74 6.71 -12.68 43.43
N VAL A 75 6.02 -11.70 42.84
CA VAL A 75 5.11 -10.77 43.54
C VAL A 75 3.85 -10.60 42.72
N ILE A 76 2.69 -10.62 43.40
CA ILE A 76 1.39 -10.28 42.81
C ILE A 76 0.69 -9.23 43.67
N LYS A 77 -0.02 -8.30 43.05
CA LYS A 77 -0.87 -7.30 43.72
C LYS A 77 -2.09 -6.98 42.89
N VAL A 78 -3.26 -7.04 43.50
CA VAL A 78 -4.52 -6.66 42.85
C VAL A 78 -4.84 -5.20 43.16
N ASP A 79 -5.28 -4.48 42.14
CA ASP A 79 -5.98 -3.21 42.24
C ASP A 79 -7.45 -3.43 41.87
N PRO A 80 -8.31 -3.73 42.85
CA PRO A 80 -9.70 -4.01 42.60
C PRO A 80 -10.52 -2.75 42.28
N ILE A 81 -9.96 -1.54 42.50
CA ILE A 81 -10.62 -0.27 42.17
C ILE A 81 -10.55 -0.06 40.66
N ASN A 82 -9.37 -0.26 40.08
CA ASN A 82 -9.14 -0.03 38.65
C ASN A 82 -9.28 -1.29 37.80
N GLY A 83 -9.52 -2.46 38.41
CA GLY A 83 -9.84 -3.69 37.67
C GLY A 83 -8.62 -4.47 37.18
N PHE A 84 -7.45 -4.32 37.81
CA PHE A 84 -6.21 -4.95 37.34
C PHE A 84 -5.54 -5.82 38.40
N LEU A 85 -4.95 -6.92 37.94
CA LEU A 85 -4.04 -7.75 38.71
C LEU A 85 -2.64 -7.62 38.10
N PHE A 86 -1.70 -7.15 38.91
CA PHE A 86 -0.31 -6.96 38.50
C PHE A 86 0.59 -8.06 39.07
N PHE A 87 1.61 -8.47 38.32
CA PHE A 87 2.59 -9.44 38.80
C PHE A 87 3.95 -9.33 38.11
N THR A 88 5.01 -9.75 38.80
CA THR A 88 6.38 -9.75 38.25
C THR A 88 6.75 -11.08 37.60
N GLN A 89 7.61 -11.02 36.57
CA GLN A 89 8.16 -12.18 35.88
C GLN A 89 9.69 -12.09 35.85
N GLY A 90 10.36 -13.14 36.36
CA GLY A 90 11.81 -13.11 36.65
C GLY A 90 12.73 -13.91 35.73
N SER A 91 12.24 -14.54 34.63
CA SER A 91 13.11 -15.34 33.74
C SER A 91 13.08 -14.87 32.28
N ILE A 92 12.12 -15.36 31.50
CA ILE A 92 11.93 -15.08 30.07
C ILE A 92 10.93 -13.94 29.97
N ASN A 93 11.27 -12.90 29.21
CA ASN A 93 10.51 -11.64 29.14
C ASN A 93 10.32 -10.99 30.52
N MET A 94 11.44 -10.68 31.19
CA MET A 94 11.41 -10.08 32.53
C MET A 94 10.66 -8.74 32.54
N GLY A 95 9.78 -8.56 33.52
CA GLY A 95 8.98 -7.35 33.59
C GLY A 95 7.84 -7.38 34.58
N LEU A 96 7.08 -6.29 34.57
CA LEU A 96 5.79 -6.16 35.24
C LEU A 96 4.71 -6.50 34.23
N TYR A 97 3.82 -7.41 34.59
CA TYR A 97 2.68 -7.85 33.80
C TYR A 97 1.39 -7.42 34.46
N ALA A 98 0.35 -7.25 33.64
CA ALA A 98 -0.99 -6.94 34.08
C ALA A 98 -2.00 -7.92 33.46
N VAL A 99 -3.09 -8.13 34.18
CA VAL A 99 -4.28 -8.89 33.77
C VAL A 99 -5.50 -8.05 34.13
N ASP A 100 -6.43 -7.91 33.20
CA ASP A 100 -7.75 -7.35 33.48
C ASP A 100 -8.57 -8.39 34.26
N ILE A 101 -8.97 -8.06 35.49
CA ILE A 101 -9.70 -9.00 36.35
C ILE A 101 -11.15 -9.19 35.89
N GLY A 102 -11.69 -8.28 35.07
CA GLY A 102 -13.01 -8.37 34.45
C GLY A 102 -13.08 -9.44 33.35
N GLU A 103 -11.96 -9.77 32.70
CA GLU A 103 -11.90 -10.87 31.73
C GLU A 103 -12.01 -12.27 32.38
N ILE A 104 -11.76 -12.37 33.69
CA ILE A 104 -11.67 -13.64 34.40
C ILE A 104 -13.06 -14.26 34.55
N THR A 105 -13.30 -15.31 33.77
CA THR A 105 -14.52 -16.12 33.85
C THR A 105 -14.19 -17.58 34.14
N PRO A 106 -15.13 -18.38 34.70
CA PRO A 106 -14.88 -19.80 34.94
C PRO A 106 -14.51 -20.61 33.68
N SER A 107 -14.92 -20.15 32.49
CA SER A 107 -14.68 -20.81 31.20
C SER A 107 -13.47 -20.28 30.44
N LYS A 108 -12.94 -19.10 30.79
CA LYS A 108 -11.88 -18.42 30.04
C LYS A 108 -10.95 -17.68 31.00
N PRO A 109 -9.67 -18.10 31.12
CA PRO A 109 -8.67 -17.32 31.85
C PRO A 109 -8.40 -16.00 31.12
N ALA A 110 -8.05 -14.97 31.87
CA ALA A 110 -7.73 -13.66 31.35
C ALA A 110 -6.33 -13.65 30.71
N HIS A 111 -6.16 -12.79 29.71
CA HIS A 111 -4.87 -12.64 29.04
C HIS A 111 -3.96 -11.73 29.87
N HIS A 112 -2.72 -12.16 30.06
CA HIS A 112 -1.68 -11.31 30.64
C HIS A 112 -0.89 -10.61 29.53
N PHE A 113 -0.51 -9.36 29.78
CA PHE A 113 0.32 -8.57 28.87
C PHE A 113 1.45 -7.88 29.63
N LEU A 114 2.57 -7.66 28.92
CA LEU A 114 3.74 -6.98 29.48
C LEU A 114 3.45 -5.48 29.59
N LEU A 115 3.53 -4.95 30.81
CA LEU A 115 3.28 -3.55 31.12
C LEU A 115 4.58 -2.74 31.14
N VAL A 116 5.60 -3.25 31.82
CA VAL A 116 6.92 -2.61 31.93
C VAL A 116 8.01 -3.64 31.66
N SER A 117 8.76 -3.47 30.58
CA SER A 117 9.93 -4.29 30.28
C SER A 117 11.14 -3.80 31.07
N SER A 118 11.33 -4.35 32.26
CA SER A 118 12.46 -4.03 33.12
C SER A 118 12.76 -5.18 34.07
N ARG A 119 14.01 -5.25 34.56
CA ARG A 119 14.39 -6.20 35.59
C ARG A 119 13.93 -5.67 36.95
N LEU A 120 12.69 -6.00 37.33
CA LEU A 120 12.12 -5.65 38.63
C LEU A 120 11.72 -6.90 39.42
N ASN A 121 12.16 -6.94 40.68
CA ASN A 121 11.91 -8.06 41.60
C ASN A 121 10.70 -7.80 42.53
N SER A 122 10.20 -6.56 42.56
CA SER A 122 9.07 -6.14 43.40
C SER A 122 8.45 -4.85 42.89
N PHE A 123 7.24 -4.55 43.34
CA PHE A 123 6.54 -3.31 43.05
C PHE A 123 5.51 -2.96 44.14
N ALA A 124 5.09 -1.70 44.20
CA ALA A 124 3.98 -1.22 45.01
C ALA A 124 2.96 -0.47 44.15
N ILE A 125 1.71 -0.48 44.60
CA ILE A 125 0.61 0.24 43.97
C ILE A 125 0.25 1.41 44.88
N ASP A 126 0.12 2.59 44.29
CA ASP A 126 -0.44 3.78 44.93
C ASP A 126 -1.83 4.03 44.37
N PHE A 127 -2.83 3.54 45.10
CA PHE A 127 -4.24 3.63 44.71
C PHE A 127 -4.73 5.08 44.59
N ASN A 128 -4.13 6.03 45.34
CA ASN A 128 -4.60 7.41 45.34
C ASN A 128 -4.11 8.18 44.11
N ASN A 129 -2.91 7.87 43.64
CA ASN A 129 -2.29 8.58 42.52
C ASN A 129 -2.29 7.75 41.21
N MET A 130 -2.87 6.55 41.22
CA MET A 130 -2.88 5.62 40.07
C MET A 130 -1.48 5.34 39.52
N GLN A 131 -0.54 5.07 40.42
CA GLN A 131 0.85 4.82 40.07
C GLN A 131 1.36 3.47 40.56
N LEU A 132 2.26 2.90 39.77
CA LEU A 132 3.07 1.73 40.09
C LEU A 132 4.47 2.21 40.42
N TYR A 133 5.00 1.80 41.57
CA TYR A 133 6.37 2.09 41.98
C TYR A 133 7.19 0.81 42.01
N PHE A 134 8.41 0.84 41.48
CA PHE A 134 9.29 -0.33 41.43
C PHE A 134 10.77 0.08 41.53
N PRO A 135 11.64 -0.76 42.10
CA PRO A 135 13.05 -0.47 42.23
C PRO A 135 13.78 -0.67 40.91
N ASN A 136 14.73 0.22 40.62
CA ASN A 136 15.71 0.04 39.56
C ASN A 136 17.08 -0.21 40.18
N GLU A 137 17.52 -1.47 40.13
CA GLU A 137 18.79 -1.90 40.74
C GLU A 137 20.03 -1.33 40.03
N ILE A 138 19.93 -0.99 38.74
CA ILE A 138 21.06 -0.47 37.96
C ILE A 138 21.41 0.95 38.41
N VAL A 139 20.37 1.78 38.57
CA VAL A 139 20.52 3.19 38.95
C VAL A 139 20.42 3.38 40.48
N ASN A 140 20.01 2.35 41.21
CA ASN A 140 19.76 2.37 42.66
C ASN A 140 18.76 3.48 43.05
N THR A 141 17.60 3.46 42.39
CA THR A 141 16.51 4.42 42.63
C THR A 141 15.15 3.73 42.57
N LEU A 142 14.08 4.47 42.88
CA LEU A 142 12.70 4.05 42.68
C LEU A 142 12.13 4.75 41.44
N MET A 143 11.57 3.93 40.55
CA MET A 143 10.87 4.37 39.36
C MET A 143 9.35 4.35 39.61
N SER A 144 8.64 5.15 38.84
CA SER A 144 7.19 5.19 38.76
C SER A 144 6.73 4.95 37.32
N ALA A 145 5.52 4.40 37.18
CA ALA A 145 4.75 4.36 35.94
C ALA A 145 3.27 4.56 36.29
N PHE A 146 2.46 5.00 35.33
CA PHE A 146 1.00 4.91 35.45
C PHE A 146 0.54 3.45 35.38
N LEU A 147 -0.73 3.19 35.74
CA LEU A 147 -1.29 1.83 35.72
C LEU A 147 -1.27 1.16 34.34
N ASP A 148 -1.19 1.94 33.26
CA ASP A 148 -1.06 1.49 31.87
C ASP A 148 0.39 1.26 31.41
N GLY A 149 1.37 1.49 32.31
CA GLY A 149 2.81 1.34 32.03
C GLY A 149 3.48 2.57 31.42
N THR A 150 2.72 3.63 31.13
CA THR A 150 3.26 4.89 30.58
C THR A 150 3.82 5.80 31.68
N GLY A 151 4.40 6.94 31.29
CA GLY A 151 4.83 7.97 32.25
C GLY A 151 6.02 7.55 33.12
N LEU A 152 6.93 6.73 32.60
CA LEU A 152 8.12 6.27 33.33
C LEU A 152 8.94 7.45 33.87
N ALA A 153 9.03 7.56 35.19
CA ALA A 153 9.75 8.65 35.85
C ALA A 153 10.48 8.17 37.11
N ASP A 154 11.64 8.77 37.39
CA ASP A 154 12.39 8.54 38.63
C ASP A 154 11.82 9.41 39.76
N VAL A 155 11.22 8.77 40.78
CA VAL A 155 10.53 9.47 41.88
C VAL A 155 11.44 9.81 43.06
N ARG A 156 12.67 9.30 43.05
CA ARG A 156 13.63 9.46 44.14
C ARG A 156 14.95 10.10 43.72
N LYS A 157 15.10 10.47 42.45
CA LYS A 157 16.23 11.23 41.92
C LYS A 157 16.58 12.43 42.79
N ASP A 158 17.81 12.45 43.30
CA ASP A 158 18.39 13.50 44.16
C ASP A 158 17.63 13.82 45.47
N LYS A 159 16.56 13.08 45.76
CA LYS A 159 15.67 13.26 46.93
C LYS A 159 16.03 12.35 48.09
N VAL A 160 16.94 11.40 47.92
CA VAL A 160 17.34 10.45 48.98
C VAL A 160 18.78 10.73 49.39
N VAL A 161 19.04 10.79 50.70
CA VAL A 161 20.39 11.12 51.22
C VAL A 161 21.37 9.98 50.93
N GLN A 162 20.98 8.74 51.20
CA GLN A 162 21.74 7.52 50.88
C GLN A 162 20.79 6.44 50.36
N PRO A 163 20.66 6.26 49.03
CA PRO A 163 19.78 5.26 48.47
C PRO A 163 20.30 3.83 48.68
N ASN A 164 19.40 2.91 49.04
CA ASN A 164 19.70 1.50 49.25
C ASN A 164 18.53 0.64 48.75
N TYR A 165 18.36 0.58 47.43
CA TYR A 165 17.27 -0.10 46.74
C TYR A 165 17.75 -1.34 45.94
N TYR A 166 18.83 -1.97 46.40
CA TYR A 166 19.37 -3.18 45.78
C TYR A 166 18.66 -4.45 46.29
N SER A 167 18.38 -5.39 45.40
CA SER A 167 17.87 -6.72 45.73
C SER A 167 16.59 -6.70 46.58
N ILE A 168 15.71 -5.74 46.30
CA ILE A 168 14.43 -5.61 47.00
C ILE A 168 13.51 -6.74 46.55
N ARG A 169 13.12 -7.58 47.51
CA ARG A 169 12.25 -8.74 47.32
C ARG A 169 10.77 -8.39 47.51
N SER A 170 10.46 -7.51 48.46
CA SER A 170 9.11 -7.01 48.70
C SER A 170 9.14 -5.53 49.05
N MET A 171 8.15 -4.79 48.57
CA MET A 171 7.97 -3.37 48.90
C MET A 171 6.49 -3.03 49.07
N VAL A 172 6.21 -2.06 49.94
CA VAL A 172 4.88 -1.48 50.13
C VAL A 172 5.01 0.03 50.23
N TYR A 173 4.08 0.75 49.62
CA TYR A 173 3.98 2.20 49.70
C TYR A 173 2.82 2.56 50.62
N TYR A 174 3.07 3.39 51.63
CA TYR A 174 2.03 3.84 52.55
C TYR A 174 2.40 5.16 53.20
N GLY A 175 1.47 6.11 53.25
CA GLY A 175 1.68 7.39 53.94
C GLY A 175 2.80 8.26 53.37
N GLY A 176 3.06 8.17 52.05
CA GLY A 176 4.10 8.98 51.39
C GLY A 176 5.49 8.35 51.34
N VAL A 177 5.70 7.23 52.06
CA VAL A 177 7.00 6.58 52.24
C VAL A 177 6.97 5.13 51.81
N PHE A 178 8.16 4.58 51.50
CA PHE A 178 8.33 3.18 51.15
C PHE A 178 8.83 2.35 52.32
N PHE A 179 8.22 1.18 52.50
CA PHE A 179 8.69 0.09 53.33
C PHE A 179 9.24 -0.97 52.38
N LEU A 180 10.48 -1.41 52.57
CA LEU A 180 11.16 -2.33 51.66
C LEU A 180 11.88 -3.44 52.42
N THR A 181 12.06 -4.60 51.78
CA THR A 181 12.90 -5.68 52.32
C THR A 181 13.67 -6.39 51.22
N ASN A 182 14.89 -6.82 51.53
CA ASN A 182 15.67 -7.77 50.74
C ASN A 182 15.59 -9.21 51.28
N GLY A 183 14.75 -9.46 52.30
CA GLY A 183 14.61 -10.74 53.00
C GLY A 183 15.51 -10.93 54.21
N THR A 184 16.47 -10.03 54.47
CA THR A 184 17.33 -10.07 55.66
C THR A 184 17.17 -8.83 56.56
N LYS A 185 16.91 -7.66 55.96
CA LYS A 185 16.71 -6.40 56.67
C LYS A 185 15.46 -5.68 56.17
N LEU A 186 14.76 -5.01 57.07
CA LEU A 186 13.64 -4.15 56.75
C LEU A 186 14.18 -2.71 56.61
N LEU A 187 13.88 -2.07 55.50
CA LEU A 187 14.26 -0.69 55.20
C LEU A 187 13.00 0.16 55.22
N ILE A 188 13.04 1.29 55.92
CA ILE A 188 11.92 2.23 56.04
C ILE A 188 12.39 3.60 55.59
N GLU A 189 11.67 4.19 54.66
CA GLU A 189 11.86 5.59 54.31
C GLU A 189 11.23 6.52 55.35
N GLU A 190 11.96 7.55 55.72
CA GLU A 190 11.49 8.67 56.53
C GLU A 190 11.78 9.98 55.80
N TYR A 191 10.80 10.86 55.70
CA TYR A 191 10.96 12.16 55.09
C TYR A 191 11.35 13.21 56.14
N ASP A 192 12.43 13.94 55.89
CA ASP A 192 12.83 15.09 56.70
C ASP A 192 12.44 16.39 55.99
N GLU A 193 11.43 17.06 56.53
CA GLU A 193 10.87 18.32 56.01
C GLU A 193 11.90 19.46 55.98
N LYS A 194 12.90 19.47 56.87
CA LYS A 194 13.86 20.59 56.97
C LYS A 194 14.86 20.59 55.82
N ILE A 195 15.24 19.41 55.35
CA ILE A 195 16.20 19.23 54.26
C ILE A 195 15.52 18.86 52.93
N GLY A 196 14.23 18.54 52.96
CA GLY A 196 13.45 18.17 51.78
C GLY A 196 13.88 16.83 51.16
N LYS A 197 14.44 15.91 51.97
CA LYS A 197 14.99 14.63 51.51
C LYS A 197 14.54 13.46 52.38
N PHE A 198 14.63 12.26 51.81
CA PHE A 198 14.33 10.99 52.47
C PHE A 198 15.59 10.33 53.02
N TYR A 199 15.46 9.77 54.23
CA TYR A 199 16.40 8.83 54.84
C TYR A 199 15.87 7.41 54.70
N VAL A 200 16.77 6.46 54.42
CA VAL A 200 16.45 5.03 54.38
C VAL A 200 17.04 4.39 55.63
N ASN A 201 16.20 4.13 56.62
CA ASN A 201 16.60 3.59 57.91
C ASN A 201 16.47 2.06 57.92
N GLU A 202 17.42 1.37 58.55
CA GLU A 202 17.34 -0.08 58.73
C GLU A 202 16.68 -0.42 60.07
N MET A 203 15.67 -1.30 60.03
CA MET A 203 15.00 -1.85 61.20
C MET A 203 15.36 -3.33 61.36
N TYR A 204 15.82 -3.71 62.55
CA TYR A 204 16.19 -5.09 62.87
C TYR A 204 14.95 -5.93 63.20
N VAL A 205 14.74 -6.99 62.42
CA VAL A 205 13.67 -7.98 62.64
C VAL A 205 14.30 -9.37 62.62
N THR A 206 13.99 -10.21 63.60
CA THR A 206 14.77 -11.42 63.89
C THR A 206 14.50 -12.62 62.97
N LYS A 207 13.39 -12.63 62.21
CA LYS A 207 13.07 -13.53 61.07
C LYS A 207 11.67 -13.23 60.51
N TYR A 208 11.52 -13.10 59.19
CA TYR A 208 10.22 -12.94 58.51
C TYR A 208 10.31 -13.40 57.05
N SER A 209 9.18 -13.77 56.44
CA SER A 209 9.08 -14.19 55.03
C SER A 209 8.59 -13.07 54.11
N SER A 210 7.62 -12.29 54.58
CA SER A 210 7.02 -11.14 53.91
C SER A 210 6.46 -10.17 54.95
N PHE A 211 6.11 -8.96 54.51
CA PHE A 211 5.40 -7.98 55.34
C PHE A 211 4.33 -7.29 54.50
N ASN A 212 3.31 -6.74 55.16
CA ASN A 212 2.29 -5.92 54.55
C ASN A 212 1.80 -4.88 55.58
N ILE A 213 1.13 -3.82 55.11
CA ILE A 213 0.58 -2.78 55.99
C ILE A 213 -0.83 -3.18 56.42
N TYR A 214 -1.02 -3.36 57.72
CA TYR A 214 -2.32 -3.62 58.31
C TYR A 214 -2.98 -2.32 58.74
N HIS A 215 -3.67 -1.67 57.80
CA HIS A 215 -4.45 -0.46 58.07
C HIS A 215 -5.66 -0.37 57.12
N PRO A 216 -6.85 0.07 57.57
CA PRO A 216 -8.02 0.19 56.70
C PRO A 216 -7.80 1.05 55.45
N THR A 217 -6.97 2.08 55.51
CA THR A 217 -6.67 2.93 54.34
C THR A 217 -5.66 2.32 53.37
N ALA A 218 -4.98 1.22 53.74
CA ALA A 218 -4.15 0.45 52.82
C ALA A 218 -5.01 -0.44 51.88
N GLN A 219 -6.29 -0.63 52.23
CA GLN A 219 -7.33 -1.29 51.43
C GLN A 219 -8.48 -0.30 51.21
N PRO A 220 -8.25 0.77 50.42
CA PRO A 220 -9.24 1.83 50.27
C PRO A 220 -10.53 1.27 49.67
N TYR A 221 -11.65 1.59 50.31
CA TYR A 221 -12.94 1.48 49.66
C TYR A 221 -13.11 2.72 48.78
N PRO A 222 -13.55 2.59 47.52
CA PRO A 222 -14.06 3.73 46.78
C PRO A 222 -15.07 4.43 47.69
N GLY A 223 -14.85 5.73 47.97
CA GLY A 223 -15.76 6.47 48.84
C GLY A 223 -17.21 6.30 48.35
N LYS A 224 -18.21 6.36 49.24
CA LYS A 224 -19.63 6.24 48.86
C LYS A 224 -20.09 7.22 47.76
N GLY A 225 -19.27 8.21 47.39
CA GLY A 225 -19.44 9.12 46.25
C GLY A 225 -18.55 8.84 45.01
N ALA A 226 -17.55 7.96 45.07
CA ALA A 226 -16.56 7.73 43.99
C ALA A 226 -17.14 7.02 42.75
N TYR A 227 -18.28 6.34 42.88
CA TYR A 227 -18.92 5.63 41.76
C TYR A 227 -20.38 6.02 41.51
N LYS A 228 -20.93 6.99 42.26
CA LYS A 228 -22.36 7.28 42.14
C LYS A 228 -22.72 8.56 41.40
N ASN A 229 -21.84 9.56 41.28
CA ASN A 229 -22.18 10.84 40.64
C ASN A 229 -20.96 11.59 40.10
N TRP A 230 -20.09 10.93 39.34
CA TRP A 230 -19.13 11.65 38.50
C TRP A 230 -19.54 11.52 37.04
N TYR A 231 -19.24 12.57 36.29
CA TYR A 231 -19.57 12.70 34.89
C TYR A 231 -18.31 13.12 34.15
N TYR A 232 -18.28 12.99 32.84
CA TYR A 232 -17.27 13.64 32.02
C TYR A 232 -17.76 15.01 31.56
N GLU A 233 -16.81 15.92 31.45
CA GLU A 233 -16.94 17.12 30.66
C GLU A 233 -16.09 16.94 29.41
N VAL A 234 -16.71 17.14 28.24
CA VAL A 234 -16.04 17.09 26.95
C VAL A 234 -16.00 18.49 26.38
N SER A 235 -14.79 18.99 26.15
CA SER A 235 -14.57 20.27 25.49
C SER A 235 -14.36 20.03 24.01
N LEU A 236 -15.12 20.74 23.19
CA LEU A 236 -15.03 20.74 21.74
C LEU A 236 -14.77 22.17 21.27
N TYR A 237 -13.69 22.36 20.53
CA TYR A 237 -13.33 23.64 19.92
C TYR A 237 -13.12 23.44 18.42
N ALA A 238 -13.85 24.16 17.58
CA ALA A 238 -13.54 24.25 16.16
C ALA A 238 -12.30 25.13 15.95
N ASP A 239 -11.37 24.71 15.09
CA ASP A 239 -10.13 25.45 14.83
C ASP A 239 -10.35 26.83 14.17
N ASP A 240 -11.50 27.04 13.54
CA ASP A 240 -11.93 28.32 12.97
C ASP A 240 -12.50 29.29 14.02
N GLY A 241 -12.65 28.83 15.27
CA GLY A 241 -13.15 29.59 16.41
C GLY A 241 -14.66 29.81 16.41
N THR A 242 -15.43 29.14 15.55
CA THR A 242 -16.89 29.34 15.46
C THR A 242 -17.68 28.56 16.51
N ASP A 243 -17.18 27.39 16.93
CA ASP A 243 -17.83 26.54 17.92
C ASP A 243 -16.92 26.28 19.13
N ASN A 244 -17.41 26.69 20.30
CA ASN A 244 -16.79 26.42 21.59
C ASN A 244 -17.86 25.86 22.53
N GLU A 245 -17.93 24.54 22.61
CA GLU A 245 -18.90 23.87 23.46
C GLU A 245 -18.20 23.06 24.56
N ILE A 246 -18.76 23.10 25.76
CA ILE A 246 -18.43 22.16 26.82
C ILE A 246 -19.68 21.35 27.08
N VAL A 247 -19.65 20.08 26.66
CA VAL A 247 -20.70 19.12 26.96
C VAL A 247 -20.47 18.60 28.37
N GLU A 248 -21.31 19.05 29.29
CA GLU A 248 -21.25 18.63 30.69
C GLU A 248 -22.10 17.38 30.96
N LYS A 249 -21.83 16.73 32.09
CA LYS A 249 -22.67 15.63 32.64
C LYS A 249 -22.75 14.38 31.76
N VAL A 250 -21.70 14.07 31.01
CA VAL A 250 -21.62 12.82 30.22
C VAL A 250 -21.43 11.63 31.17
N THR A 251 -22.38 10.69 31.20
CA THR A 251 -22.34 9.56 32.16
C THR A 251 -21.57 8.33 31.65
N GLY A 252 -21.33 8.24 30.34
CA GLY A 252 -20.66 7.12 29.70
C GLY A 252 -19.21 7.43 29.30
N SER A 253 -18.50 6.41 28.83
CA SER A 253 -17.19 6.55 28.16
C SER A 253 -17.32 6.86 26.66
N PHE A 254 -18.52 7.20 26.20
CA PHE A 254 -18.82 7.58 24.83
C PHE A 254 -19.71 8.82 24.84
N LEU A 255 -19.52 9.67 23.84
CA LEU A 255 -20.36 10.82 23.55
C LEU A 255 -20.49 10.92 22.03
N GLU A 256 -21.71 11.02 21.55
CA GLU A 256 -22.02 11.35 20.17
C GLU A 256 -22.37 12.83 20.10
N ILE A 257 -21.69 13.56 19.21
CA ILE A 257 -21.93 14.99 19.00
C ILE A 257 -22.47 15.12 17.58
N GLU A 258 -23.69 15.64 17.49
CA GLU A 258 -24.41 15.83 16.23
C GLU A 258 -24.20 17.25 15.71
N ASP A 259 -24.64 17.51 14.47
CA ASP A 259 -24.67 18.85 13.84
C ASP A 259 -23.31 19.57 13.69
N LEU A 260 -22.20 18.82 13.72
CA LEU A 260 -20.87 19.37 13.44
C LEU A 260 -20.76 19.88 12.00
N VAL A 261 -20.09 21.02 11.82
CA VAL A 261 -19.80 21.59 10.51
C VAL A 261 -18.93 20.60 9.69
N PRO A 262 -19.32 20.23 8.46
CA PRO A 262 -18.52 19.38 7.57
C PRO A 262 -17.16 19.99 7.24
N ASP A 263 -16.18 19.14 6.91
CA ASP A 263 -14.80 19.52 6.54
C ASP A 263 -14.11 20.51 7.52
N THR A 264 -14.38 20.37 8.81
CA THR A 264 -13.89 21.29 9.86
C THR A 264 -13.07 20.51 10.88
N ALA A 265 -11.93 21.08 11.29
CA ALA A 265 -11.06 20.49 12.31
C ALA A 265 -11.53 20.91 13.71
N TYR A 266 -11.58 19.94 14.62
CA TYR A 266 -12.01 20.09 15.99
C TYR A 266 -10.96 19.56 16.95
N GLN A 267 -10.69 20.34 18.00
CA GLN A 267 -9.90 19.94 19.15
C GLN A 267 -10.83 19.43 20.25
N VAL A 268 -10.61 18.18 20.66
CA VAL A 268 -11.38 17.51 21.71
C VAL A 268 -10.51 17.32 22.94
N LYS A 269 -11.05 17.67 24.11
CA LYS A 269 -10.46 17.35 25.41
C LYS A 269 -11.54 16.75 26.31
N VAL A 270 -11.15 15.82 27.16
CA VAL A 270 -12.06 15.19 28.13
C VAL A 270 -11.48 15.34 29.53
N ARG A 271 -12.34 15.61 30.52
CA ARG A 271 -11.97 15.52 31.94
C ARG A 271 -13.06 14.88 32.75
N ALA A 272 -12.68 14.21 33.83
CA ALA A 272 -13.64 13.77 34.84
C ALA A 272 -14.12 14.97 35.67
N TRP A 273 -15.39 14.98 36.03
CA TRP A 273 -16.05 15.99 36.84
C TRP A 273 -16.89 15.35 37.93
N SER A 274 -16.85 15.92 39.14
CA SER A 274 -17.65 15.47 40.27
C SER A 274 -18.21 16.68 41.02
N GLN A 275 -19.14 16.45 41.95
CA GLN A 275 -19.62 17.52 42.85
C GLN A 275 -18.50 18.19 43.66
N THR A 276 -17.34 17.54 43.81
CA THR A 276 -16.17 18.09 44.50
C THR A 276 -15.25 18.90 43.58
N GLY A 277 -15.46 18.89 42.26
CA GLY A 277 -14.69 19.66 41.29
C GLY A 277 -14.32 18.86 40.02
N SER A 278 -13.73 19.56 39.06
CA SER A 278 -13.19 18.99 37.82
C SER A 278 -11.77 18.46 38.03
N GLY A 279 -11.46 17.32 37.44
CA GLY A 279 -10.10 16.84 37.23
C GLY A 279 -9.36 17.63 36.13
N PRO A 280 -8.08 17.29 35.88
CA PRO A 280 -7.32 17.87 34.77
C PRO A 280 -7.92 17.46 33.41
N TRP A 281 -7.74 18.31 32.40
CA TRP A 281 -8.03 17.97 31.01
C TRP A 281 -7.05 16.91 30.49
N SER A 282 -7.55 16.04 29.61
CA SER A 282 -6.73 15.18 28.77
C SER A 282 -5.83 15.99 27.85
N GLU A 283 -4.87 15.31 27.22
CA GLU A 283 -4.20 15.80 26.02
C GLU A 283 -5.23 16.15 24.93
N VAL A 284 -4.84 17.07 24.05
CA VAL A 284 -5.67 17.47 22.90
C VAL A 284 -5.71 16.31 21.91
N PHE A 285 -6.91 15.92 21.48
CA PHE A 285 -7.10 15.11 20.28
C PHE A 285 -7.66 15.99 19.16
N VAL A 286 -7.05 15.98 17.98
CA VAL A 286 -7.55 16.73 16.83
C VAL A 286 -8.17 15.77 15.83
N GLY A 287 -9.43 16.02 15.46
CA GLY A 287 -10.15 15.27 14.43
C GLY A 287 -10.82 16.21 13.45
N ARG A 288 -10.95 15.81 12.18
CA ARG A 288 -11.61 16.62 11.14
C ARG A 288 -12.87 15.93 10.64
N THR A 289 -14.01 16.60 10.61
CA THR A 289 -15.24 16.04 10.03
C THR A 289 -15.05 15.78 8.53
N LEU A 290 -15.77 14.78 7.98
CA LEU A 290 -15.74 14.53 6.54
C LEU A 290 -16.41 15.68 5.79
N SER A 291 -15.98 15.92 4.55
CA SER A 291 -16.75 16.79 3.66
C SER A 291 -18.07 16.10 3.27
N LEU A 292 -19.06 16.89 2.86
CA LEU A 292 -20.35 16.37 2.41
C LEU A 292 -20.18 15.34 1.27
N GLU A 293 -19.28 15.60 0.34
CA GLU A 293 -18.97 14.65 -0.74
C GLU A 293 -18.29 13.38 -0.20
N ALA A 294 -17.27 13.54 0.64
CA ALA A 294 -16.51 12.43 1.22
C ALA A 294 -17.36 11.52 2.12
N SER A 295 -18.45 12.02 2.71
CA SER A 295 -19.38 11.22 3.55
C SER A 295 -20.05 10.08 2.79
N THR A 296 -20.10 10.13 1.45
CA THR A 296 -20.69 9.08 0.62
C THR A 296 -19.74 7.91 0.35
N ALA A 297 -18.45 8.06 0.67
CA ALA A 297 -17.44 7.03 0.49
C ALA A 297 -17.74 5.78 1.33
N LYS A 298 -17.29 4.63 0.82
CA LYS A 298 -17.44 3.34 1.49
C LYS A 298 -16.09 2.68 1.67
N VAL A 299 -15.98 1.87 2.72
CA VAL A 299 -14.83 1.00 2.94
C VAL A 299 -15.26 -0.43 2.64
N ILE A 300 -14.56 -1.07 1.71
CA ILE A 300 -14.75 -2.48 1.39
C ILE A 300 -13.68 -3.26 2.12
N VAL A 301 -14.10 -4.29 2.86
CA VAL A 301 -13.21 -5.09 3.70
C VAL A 301 -13.40 -6.58 3.46
N ALA A 302 -12.30 -7.33 3.50
CA ALA A 302 -12.33 -8.78 3.51
C ALA A 302 -12.08 -9.28 4.94
N ALA A 303 -13.10 -9.84 5.59
CA ALA A 303 -13.04 -10.30 6.98
C ALA A 303 -13.47 -11.77 7.10
N ALA A 304 -12.96 -12.48 8.11
CA ALA A 304 -13.43 -13.83 8.42
C ALA A 304 -14.91 -13.81 8.80
N SER A 305 -15.69 -14.76 8.27
CA SER A 305 -17.08 -14.94 8.67
C SER A 305 -17.16 -15.63 10.03
N GLN A 306 -18.00 -15.12 10.94
CA GLN A 306 -18.19 -15.68 12.28
C GLN A 306 -18.79 -17.09 12.28
N SER A 307 -19.45 -17.52 11.19
CA SER A 307 -20.26 -18.74 11.17
C SER A 307 -19.63 -19.92 10.44
N ASN A 308 -18.60 -19.73 9.61
CA ASN A 308 -17.96 -20.77 8.80
C ASN A 308 -16.54 -20.32 8.41
N PHE A 309 -15.59 -21.24 8.23
CA PHE A 309 -14.20 -21.03 7.78
C PHE A 309 -14.07 -20.41 6.37
N THR A 310 -14.73 -19.28 6.17
CA THR A 310 -14.97 -18.56 4.92
C THR A 310 -14.64 -17.10 5.15
N THR A 311 -14.13 -16.44 4.12
CA THR A 311 -13.88 -15.00 4.13
C THR A 311 -15.06 -14.33 3.45
N GLY A 312 -15.68 -13.36 4.11
CA GLY A 312 -16.73 -12.53 3.51
C GLY A 312 -16.15 -11.21 3.02
N LEU A 313 -16.71 -10.69 1.93
CA LEU A 313 -16.49 -9.31 1.51
C LEU A 313 -17.63 -8.45 2.06
N TYR A 314 -17.29 -7.42 2.81
CA TYR A 314 -18.24 -6.53 3.47
C TYR A 314 -18.01 -5.09 3.03
N GLU A 315 -19.10 -4.34 2.94
CA GLU A 315 -19.12 -2.90 2.75
C GLU A 315 -19.53 -2.25 4.07
N MET A 316 -18.88 -1.15 4.43
CA MET A 316 -19.21 -0.33 5.60
C MET A 316 -18.99 1.15 5.27
N ASP A 317 -19.53 2.03 6.11
CA ASP A 317 -19.21 3.45 6.03
C ASP A 317 -17.79 3.75 6.53
N MET A 318 -17.39 5.03 6.44
CA MET A 318 -16.07 5.50 6.84
C MET A 318 -15.83 5.44 8.36
N GLU A 319 -16.89 5.27 9.15
CA GLU A 319 -16.85 5.15 10.61
C GLU A 319 -16.76 3.68 11.05
N GLY A 320 -16.86 2.74 10.09
CA GLY A 320 -16.87 1.31 10.36
C GLY A 320 -18.23 0.77 10.80
N GLN A 321 -19.29 1.57 10.65
CA GLN A 321 -20.67 1.20 10.95
C GLN A 321 -21.42 0.76 9.67
N HIS A 322 -22.70 0.41 9.83
CA HIS A 322 -23.60 0.00 8.73
C HIS A 322 -23.06 -1.13 7.84
N ARG A 323 -22.36 -2.09 8.45
CA ARG A 323 -21.73 -3.20 7.75
C ARG A 323 -22.76 -4.08 7.02
N THR A 324 -22.56 -4.25 5.72
CA THR A 324 -23.38 -5.10 4.84
C THR A 324 -22.49 -6.11 4.12
N GLN A 325 -22.88 -7.38 4.10
CA GLN A 325 -22.14 -8.40 3.36
C GLN A 325 -22.49 -8.33 1.87
N LEU A 326 -21.46 -8.22 1.02
CA LEU A 326 -21.62 -8.19 -0.44
C LEU A 326 -21.63 -9.59 -1.05
N THR A 327 -20.62 -10.39 -0.70
CA THR A 327 -20.49 -11.77 -1.21
C THR A 327 -19.66 -12.63 -0.26
N THR A 328 -19.70 -13.93 -0.46
CA THR A 328 -18.85 -14.90 0.24
C THR A 328 -17.74 -15.35 -0.69
N VAL A 329 -16.50 -15.27 -0.22
CA VAL A 329 -15.34 -15.87 -0.88
C VAL A 329 -15.21 -17.32 -0.40
N HIS A 330 -15.54 -18.29 -1.27
CA HIS A 330 -15.35 -19.74 -1.02
C HIS A 330 -13.84 -20.10 -0.99
N LEU A 331 -13.25 -21.09 -0.29
CA LEU A 331 -13.44 -21.91 0.93
C LEU A 331 -12.00 -22.28 1.39
N PHE A 332 -11.75 -22.42 2.70
CA PHE A 332 -10.52 -22.97 3.34
C PHE A 332 -9.15 -22.59 2.72
N TYR A 333 -8.38 -21.78 3.46
CA TYR A 333 -7.00 -21.33 3.15
C TYR A 333 -6.86 -20.24 2.07
N GLU A 334 -7.94 -19.82 1.42
CA GLU A 334 -7.91 -18.67 0.53
C GLU A 334 -7.83 -17.36 1.33
N LYS A 335 -6.70 -16.66 1.16
CA LYS A 335 -6.41 -15.35 1.72
C LYS A 335 -6.42 -14.32 0.59
N LEU A 336 -7.23 -13.28 0.75
CA LEU A 336 -7.19 -12.11 -0.11
C LEU A 336 -5.90 -11.35 0.16
N LEU A 337 -5.21 -10.98 -0.92
CA LEU A 337 -3.92 -10.32 -0.87
C LEU A 337 -4.04 -8.84 -1.20
N ASP A 338 -4.95 -8.48 -2.09
CA ASP A 338 -5.14 -7.11 -2.57
C ASP A 338 -6.57 -6.91 -3.11
N LEU A 339 -7.06 -5.67 -3.09
CA LEU A 339 -8.40 -5.25 -3.50
C LEU A 339 -8.34 -4.00 -4.37
N THR A 340 -9.05 -4.01 -5.49
CA THR A 340 -9.26 -2.85 -6.35
C THR A 340 -10.71 -2.81 -6.85
N TRP A 341 -11.14 -1.69 -7.41
CA TRP A 341 -12.52 -1.50 -7.82
C TRP A 341 -12.61 -0.58 -9.04
N VAL A 342 -13.72 -0.67 -9.76
CA VAL A 342 -14.13 0.29 -10.79
C VAL A 342 -15.64 0.28 -10.90
N GLU A 343 -16.27 1.44 -10.74
CA GLU A 343 -17.74 1.58 -10.79
C GLU A 343 -18.39 0.54 -9.85
N ASP A 344 -19.23 -0.35 -10.39
CA ASP A 344 -19.93 -1.40 -9.64
C ASP A 344 -19.17 -2.73 -9.57
N LYS A 345 -17.91 -2.77 -9.98
CA LYS A 345 -17.09 -3.98 -9.98
C LYS A 345 -16.01 -3.92 -8.91
N ILE A 346 -15.94 -4.96 -8.09
CA ILE A 346 -14.88 -5.14 -7.08
C ILE A 346 -14.03 -6.32 -7.50
N MET A 347 -12.72 -6.16 -7.48
CA MET A 347 -11.75 -7.14 -7.96
C MET A 347 -10.75 -7.44 -6.87
N TRP A 348 -10.42 -8.70 -6.66
CA TRP A 348 -9.43 -9.10 -5.66
C TRP A 348 -8.47 -10.14 -6.20
N ALA A 349 -7.24 -10.05 -5.71
CA ALA A 349 -6.24 -11.09 -5.87
C ALA A 349 -6.27 -12.03 -4.65
N SER A 350 -6.14 -13.33 -4.89
CA SER A 350 -6.01 -14.31 -3.83
C SER A 350 -4.81 -15.24 -4.02
N ASN A 351 -4.35 -15.83 -2.92
CA ASN A 351 -3.24 -16.79 -2.92
C ASN A 351 -3.56 -18.12 -3.63
N VAL A 352 -4.84 -18.45 -3.85
CA VAL A 352 -5.26 -19.73 -4.46
C VAL A 352 -5.68 -19.55 -5.92
N ASN A 353 -6.48 -18.53 -6.22
CA ASN A 353 -7.41 -18.57 -7.33
C ASN A 353 -7.19 -17.46 -8.39
N GLY A 354 -6.08 -16.73 -8.32
CA GLY A 354 -5.77 -15.65 -9.26
C GLY A 354 -6.58 -14.40 -8.94
N VAL A 355 -7.28 -13.84 -9.94
CA VAL A 355 -8.16 -12.67 -9.76
C VAL A 355 -9.61 -13.06 -9.93
N GLN A 356 -10.46 -12.57 -9.03
CA GLN A 356 -11.92 -12.67 -9.13
C GLN A 356 -12.54 -11.28 -9.22
N ILE A 357 -13.68 -11.19 -9.89
CA ILE A 357 -14.49 -9.98 -10.02
C ILE A 357 -15.86 -10.27 -9.45
N PHE A 358 -16.35 -9.36 -8.61
CA PHE A 358 -17.73 -9.30 -8.16
C PHE A 358 -18.41 -8.11 -8.81
N ASP A 359 -19.54 -8.35 -9.46
CA ASP A 359 -20.38 -7.30 -10.01
C ASP A 359 -21.52 -7.01 -9.04
N ARG A 360 -21.56 -5.78 -8.51
CA ARG A 360 -22.58 -5.33 -7.56
C ARG A 360 -23.97 -5.23 -8.20
N THR A 361 -24.06 -5.06 -9.52
CA THR A 361 -25.35 -4.94 -10.22
C THR A 361 -26.04 -6.28 -10.37
N THR A 362 -25.29 -7.34 -10.67
CA THR A 362 -25.82 -8.70 -10.81
C THR A 362 -25.73 -9.51 -9.51
N ALA A 363 -24.92 -9.05 -8.56
CA ALA A 363 -24.54 -9.78 -7.35
C ALA A 363 -23.87 -11.14 -7.65
N GLU A 364 -23.15 -11.23 -8.78
CA GLU A 364 -22.44 -12.44 -9.20
C GLU A 364 -20.92 -12.24 -9.11
N SER A 365 -20.22 -13.33 -8.78
CA SER A 365 -18.76 -13.39 -8.83
C SER A 365 -18.28 -14.31 -9.95
N ALA A 366 -17.20 -13.90 -10.62
CA ALA A 366 -16.58 -14.66 -11.69
C ALA A 366 -15.05 -14.62 -11.58
N PHE A 367 -14.39 -15.70 -12.01
CA PHE A 367 -12.94 -15.74 -12.13
C PHE A 367 -12.52 -15.00 -13.39
N VAL A 368 -11.45 -14.22 -13.30
CA VAL A 368 -10.80 -13.67 -14.48
C VAL A 368 -9.94 -14.76 -15.10
N TYR A 369 -10.39 -15.29 -16.24
CA TYR A 369 -9.66 -16.34 -16.94
C TYR A 369 -8.25 -15.86 -17.31
N HIS A 370 -7.29 -16.79 -17.38
CA HIS A 370 -5.88 -16.55 -17.72
C HIS A 370 -5.03 -15.76 -16.71
N ILE A 371 -5.61 -15.14 -15.68
CA ILE A 371 -4.84 -14.49 -14.62
C ILE A 371 -4.60 -15.47 -13.47
N ARG A 372 -3.34 -15.89 -13.28
CA ARG A 372 -2.91 -16.81 -12.21
C ARG A 372 -1.73 -16.24 -11.43
N TYR A 373 -1.65 -16.59 -10.15
CA TYR A 373 -0.56 -16.16 -9.24
C TYR A 373 -0.46 -14.64 -9.09
N ALA A 374 -1.58 -13.94 -9.19
CA ALA A 374 -1.64 -12.51 -8.93
C ALA A 374 -1.52 -12.27 -7.42
N THR A 375 -0.65 -11.36 -6.99
CA THR A 375 -0.50 -11.00 -5.57
C THR A 375 -0.88 -9.58 -5.23
N SER A 376 -0.83 -8.68 -6.22
CA SER A 376 -1.31 -7.30 -6.10
C SER A 376 -2.03 -6.95 -7.39
N VAL A 377 -3.10 -6.15 -7.30
CA VAL A 377 -3.96 -5.75 -8.41
C VAL A 377 -4.29 -4.27 -8.33
N SER A 378 -4.32 -3.61 -9.48
CA SER A 378 -4.78 -2.22 -9.62
C SER A 378 -5.48 -2.03 -10.94
N TYR A 379 -6.42 -1.10 -11.01
CA TYR A 379 -7.19 -0.84 -12.23
C TYR A 379 -6.92 0.56 -12.77
N ASP A 380 -6.62 0.63 -14.08
CA ASP A 380 -6.56 1.90 -14.82
C ASP A 380 -7.96 2.21 -15.34
N TRP A 381 -8.64 3.18 -14.72
CA TRP A 381 -10.00 3.56 -15.10
C TRP A 381 -10.07 4.37 -16.40
N LEU A 382 -8.96 4.94 -16.87
CA LEU A 382 -8.93 5.66 -18.15
C LEU A 382 -8.65 4.67 -19.30
N GLY A 383 -7.59 3.88 -19.20
CA GLY A 383 -7.21 2.85 -20.18
C GLY A 383 -8.07 1.59 -20.13
N GLN A 384 -8.88 1.43 -19.09
CA GLN A 384 -9.76 0.27 -18.84
C GLN A 384 -9.01 -1.06 -18.77
N LYS A 385 -7.82 -1.04 -18.18
CA LYS A 385 -6.92 -2.20 -18.05
C LYS A 385 -6.75 -2.59 -16.59
N LEU A 386 -6.76 -3.90 -16.35
CA LEU A 386 -6.42 -4.48 -15.06
C LEU A 386 -4.92 -4.81 -15.03
N TYR A 387 -4.21 -4.31 -14.02
CA TYR A 387 -2.80 -4.58 -13.77
C TYR A 387 -2.63 -5.56 -12.63
N TRP A 388 -1.69 -6.49 -12.74
CA TRP A 388 -1.33 -7.40 -11.65
C TRP A 388 0.15 -7.73 -11.60
N SER A 389 0.63 -7.94 -10.37
CA SER A 389 1.94 -8.49 -10.09
C SER A 389 1.89 -10.01 -10.13
N ASN A 390 2.81 -10.65 -10.87
CA ASN A 390 2.94 -12.11 -10.94
C ASN A 390 4.32 -12.57 -10.42
N PRO A 391 4.44 -12.92 -9.13
CA PRO A 391 5.70 -13.34 -8.55
C PRO A 391 6.27 -14.64 -9.09
N LYS A 392 5.42 -15.54 -9.60
CA LYS A 392 5.88 -16.81 -10.19
C LYS A 392 6.72 -16.57 -11.45
N HIS A 393 6.35 -15.56 -12.23
CA HIS A 393 7.05 -15.20 -13.47
C HIS A 393 7.97 -13.98 -13.31
N ASN A 394 7.96 -13.33 -12.13
CA ASN A 394 8.70 -12.10 -11.85
C ASN A 394 8.35 -10.97 -12.83
N VAL A 395 7.06 -10.79 -13.12
CA VAL A 395 6.59 -9.76 -14.08
C VAL A 395 5.35 -9.05 -13.56
N ILE A 396 5.22 -7.78 -13.95
CA ILE A 396 3.96 -7.04 -13.89
C ILE A 396 3.34 -7.07 -15.28
N ARG A 397 2.05 -7.39 -15.34
CA ARG A 397 1.27 -7.53 -16.57
C ARG A 397 -0.01 -6.71 -16.48
N ARG A 398 -0.59 -6.44 -17.65
CA ARG A 398 -1.93 -5.86 -17.78
C ARG A 398 -2.78 -6.63 -18.76
N SER A 399 -4.09 -6.49 -18.67
CA SER A 399 -5.06 -7.11 -19.58
C SER A 399 -6.34 -6.29 -19.63
N ASP A 400 -7.24 -6.66 -20.52
CA ASP A 400 -8.64 -6.25 -20.38
C ASP A 400 -9.22 -6.79 -19.07
N ILE A 401 -10.30 -6.19 -18.58
CA ILE A 401 -10.94 -6.58 -17.32
C ILE A 401 -11.35 -8.06 -17.27
N ASN A 402 -11.62 -8.67 -18.43
CA ASN A 402 -12.00 -10.09 -18.56
C ASN A 402 -10.78 -11.04 -18.62
N GLY A 403 -9.55 -10.53 -18.61
CA GLY A 403 -8.31 -11.33 -18.69
C GLY A 403 -7.77 -11.56 -20.10
N ASP A 404 -8.44 -11.02 -21.12
CA ASP A 404 -8.00 -11.09 -22.51
C ASP A 404 -6.94 -10.02 -22.83
N ASN A 405 -6.25 -10.19 -23.97
CA ASN A 405 -5.23 -9.25 -24.44
C ASN A 405 -4.16 -8.97 -23.38
N ILE A 406 -3.58 -10.04 -22.80
CA ILE A 406 -2.52 -9.93 -21.80
C ILE A 406 -1.27 -9.31 -22.44
N GLU A 407 -0.81 -8.21 -21.85
CA GLU A 407 0.37 -7.46 -22.24
C GLU A 407 1.44 -7.52 -21.12
N PHE A 408 2.70 -7.59 -21.52
CA PHE A 408 3.83 -7.40 -20.61
C PHE A 408 4.01 -5.91 -20.33
N VAL A 409 4.22 -5.54 -19.07
CA VAL A 409 4.50 -4.15 -18.67
C VAL A 409 5.97 -4.06 -18.28
N ILE A 410 6.38 -4.74 -17.21
CA ILE A 410 7.77 -4.66 -16.73
C ILE A 410 8.22 -5.94 -16.02
N GLN A 411 9.52 -6.19 -16.03
CA GLN A 411 10.16 -7.24 -15.27
C GLN A 411 10.28 -6.81 -13.80
N GLY A 412 9.72 -7.59 -12.89
CA GLY A 412 9.71 -7.30 -11.45
C GLY A 412 8.45 -7.82 -10.75
N THR A 413 8.42 -7.70 -9.42
CA THR A 413 7.25 -8.05 -8.61
C THR A 413 6.90 -6.91 -7.69
N ALA A 414 5.61 -6.59 -7.61
CA ALA A 414 5.08 -5.66 -6.64
C ALA A 414 4.45 -6.39 -5.45
N ARG A 415 4.67 -5.83 -4.26
CA ARG A 415 3.89 -6.14 -3.04
C ARG A 415 2.57 -5.37 -3.04
N HIS A 416 2.60 -4.12 -3.47
CA HIS A 416 1.43 -3.26 -3.64
C HIS A 416 1.69 -2.30 -4.81
N MET A 417 0.63 -1.94 -5.52
CA MET A 417 0.67 -1.06 -6.68
C MET A 417 -0.39 0.02 -6.58
N ALA A 418 -0.15 1.17 -7.19
CA ALA A 418 -1.16 2.17 -7.44
C ALA A 418 -0.97 2.79 -8.82
N ILE A 419 -2.08 3.23 -9.43
CA ILE A 419 -2.11 3.77 -10.78
C ILE A 419 -2.43 5.26 -10.72
N ASP A 420 -1.55 6.06 -11.34
CA ASP A 420 -1.85 7.43 -11.72
C ASP A 420 -2.32 7.43 -13.18
N ALA A 421 -3.62 7.23 -13.37
CA ALA A 421 -4.20 7.16 -14.70
C ALA A 421 -4.09 8.51 -15.44
N LEU A 422 -4.10 9.63 -14.72
CA LEU A 422 -4.05 10.98 -15.31
C LEU A 422 -2.73 11.25 -16.03
N GLN A 423 -1.61 10.85 -15.42
CA GLN A 423 -0.26 10.99 -15.99
C GLN A 423 0.21 9.72 -16.72
N GLY A 424 -0.62 8.67 -16.76
CA GLY A 424 -0.32 7.43 -17.43
C GLY A 424 0.83 6.66 -16.79
N ARG A 425 0.93 6.69 -15.45
CA ARG A 425 2.00 6.05 -14.68
C ARG A 425 1.50 4.99 -13.70
N ILE A 426 2.35 4.01 -13.45
CA ILE A 426 2.18 2.99 -12.42
C ILE A 426 3.30 3.15 -11.39
N TYR A 427 2.93 3.10 -10.11
CA TYR A 427 3.84 3.11 -8.96
C TYR A 427 3.71 1.78 -8.24
N TRP A 428 4.84 1.19 -7.84
CA TRP A 428 4.82 -0.05 -7.08
C TRP A 428 5.93 -0.11 -6.05
N VAL A 429 5.66 -0.86 -4.98
CA VAL A 429 6.66 -1.15 -3.96
C VAL A 429 7.10 -2.61 -4.02
N THR A 430 8.40 -2.82 -3.90
CA THR A 430 9.01 -4.11 -3.61
C THR A 430 9.31 -4.19 -2.10
N MET A 431 10.11 -5.16 -1.67
CA MET A 431 10.59 -5.22 -0.28
C MET A 431 11.57 -4.07 0.05
N ASN A 432 12.25 -3.51 -0.94
CA ASN A 432 13.36 -2.56 -0.76
C ASN A 432 13.18 -1.26 -1.55
N THR A 433 12.36 -1.25 -2.59
CA THR A 433 12.25 -0.13 -3.52
C THR A 433 10.82 0.37 -3.64
N LEU A 434 10.69 1.67 -3.92
CA LEU A 434 9.53 2.26 -4.60
C LEU A 434 9.99 2.54 -6.03
N GLU A 435 9.21 2.12 -7.00
CA GLU A 435 9.54 2.24 -8.42
C GLU A 435 8.33 2.81 -9.17
N ALA A 436 8.62 3.41 -10.34
CA ALA A 436 7.60 3.97 -11.21
C ALA A 436 7.96 3.74 -12.68
N ALA A 437 6.94 3.66 -13.53
CA ALA A 437 7.08 3.59 -14.98
C ALA A 437 5.81 4.16 -15.63
N TYR A 438 5.83 4.40 -16.93
CA TYR A 438 4.59 4.58 -17.69
C TYR A 438 3.77 3.29 -17.70
N LEU A 439 2.47 3.41 -17.96
CA LEU A 439 1.51 2.31 -17.95
C LEU A 439 1.82 1.21 -18.98
N ASN A 440 2.61 1.50 -20.01
CA ASN A 440 3.14 0.55 -21.00
C ASN A 440 4.52 -0.03 -20.61
N GLY A 441 5.10 0.38 -19.49
CA GLY A 441 6.40 -0.08 -18.98
C GLY A 441 7.62 0.76 -19.39
N GLU A 442 7.43 1.79 -20.23
CA GLU A 442 8.53 2.70 -20.61
C GLU A 442 8.93 3.63 -19.46
N ASP A 443 10.11 4.25 -19.55
CA ASP A 443 10.63 5.21 -18.55
C ASP A 443 10.64 4.66 -17.11
N HIS A 444 11.15 3.45 -16.94
CA HIS A 444 11.31 2.84 -15.62
C HIS A 444 12.32 3.60 -14.78
N ILE A 445 11.88 4.01 -13.59
CA ILE A 445 12.71 4.67 -12.60
C ILE A 445 12.58 4.02 -11.22
N VAL A 446 13.69 4.05 -10.47
CA VAL A 446 13.70 3.69 -9.05
C VAL A 446 13.54 4.98 -8.24
N TYR A 447 12.37 5.12 -7.65
CA TYR A 447 11.93 6.33 -6.94
C TYR A 447 12.56 6.42 -5.54
N PHE A 448 12.66 5.29 -4.85
CA PHE A 448 13.32 5.15 -3.54
C PHE A 448 13.95 3.77 -3.42
N ASN A 449 15.10 3.66 -2.74
CA ASN A 449 15.81 2.39 -2.60
C ASN A 449 16.45 2.25 -1.21
N LEU A 450 16.15 1.13 -0.54
CA LEU A 450 16.76 0.72 0.71
C LEU A 450 17.88 -0.29 0.45
N PRO A 451 19.06 -0.13 1.08
CA PRO A 451 20.13 -1.12 0.98
C PRO A 451 19.66 -2.52 1.37
N TYR A 452 20.18 -3.53 0.68
CA TYR A 452 19.96 -4.93 1.08
C TYR A 452 20.46 -5.15 2.52
N PHE A 453 19.74 -5.96 3.30
CA PHE A 453 20.07 -6.32 4.68
C PHE A 453 20.04 -5.18 5.72
N CYS A 454 19.50 -4.00 5.39
CA CYS A 454 19.37 -2.90 6.36
C CYS A 454 18.30 -3.13 7.46
N GLY A 455 17.57 -4.24 7.41
CA GLY A 455 16.47 -4.53 8.34
C GLY A 455 15.26 -3.61 8.18
N LYS A 456 15.20 -2.81 7.11
CA LYS A 456 14.06 -1.98 6.74
C LYS A 456 13.35 -2.55 5.51
N HIS A 457 12.02 -2.45 5.48
CA HIS A 457 11.18 -2.92 4.39
C HIS A 457 10.15 -1.88 3.98
N VAL A 458 10.01 -1.65 2.68
CA VAL A 458 8.86 -0.90 2.15
C VAL A 458 7.64 -1.83 2.17
N ILE A 459 6.54 -1.37 2.75
CA ILE A 459 5.35 -2.21 2.96
C ILE A 459 4.26 -1.90 1.94
N SER A 460 3.88 -0.63 1.82
CA SER A 460 2.77 -0.17 0.99
C SER A 460 2.98 1.28 0.56
N LEU A 461 2.16 1.71 -0.40
CA LEU A 461 2.16 3.04 -0.99
C LEU A 461 0.72 3.50 -1.22
N THR A 462 0.48 4.80 -1.28
CA THR A 462 -0.78 5.38 -1.73
C THR A 462 -0.51 6.67 -2.51
N LEU A 463 -1.45 7.05 -3.38
CA LEU A 463 -1.36 8.27 -4.18
C LEU A 463 -2.35 9.29 -3.62
N ASN A 464 -1.85 10.51 -3.45
CA ASN A 464 -2.65 11.65 -3.05
C ASN A 464 -2.69 12.62 -4.24
N PHE A 465 -3.80 12.60 -4.98
CA PHE A 465 -3.99 13.46 -6.15
C PHE A 465 -4.15 14.93 -5.78
N ASP A 466 -4.72 15.23 -4.60
CA ASP A 466 -4.94 16.61 -4.12
C ASP A 466 -3.62 17.33 -3.87
N LEU A 467 -2.68 16.65 -3.21
CA LEU A 467 -1.34 17.19 -2.94
C LEU A 467 -0.36 16.91 -4.09
N ARG A 468 -0.74 16.07 -5.06
CA ARG A 468 0.13 15.49 -6.09
C ARG A 468 1.34 14.80 -5.50
N LYS A 469 1.12 13.93 -4.51
CA LYS A 469 2.18 13.22 -3.80
C LYS A 469 1.99 11.70 -3.85
N VAL A 470 3.09 10.98 -3.93
CA VAL A 470 3.16 9.57 -3.54
C VAL A 470 3.59 9.49 -2.09
N LEU A 471 2.86 8.72 -1.29
CA LEU A 471 3.20 8.42 0.09
C LEU A 471 3.53 6.93 0.19
N TRP A 472 4.58 6.58 0.92
CA TRP A 472 4.92 5.19 1.17
C TRP A 472 5.49 5.00 2.56
N TYR A 473 5.37 3.78 3.04
CA TYR A 473 5.68 3.45 4.41
C TYR A 473 6.81 2.41 4.49
N VAL A 474 7.75 2.67 5.41
CA VAL A 474 8.91 1.82 5.66
C VAL A 474 8.88 1.30 7.10
N LYS A 475 8.88 -0.02 7.26
CA LYS A 475 8.96 -0.71 8.56
C LYS A 475 10.38 -1.17 8.83
N SER A 476 10.88 -0.90 10.03
CA SER A 476 12.09 -1.50 10.59
C SER A 476 11.77 -2.21 11.90
N PHE A 477 12.75 -2.85 12.53
CA PHE A 477 12.58 -3.47 13.85
C PHE A 477 12.30 -2.44 14.97
N GLU A 478 12.82 -1.23 14.84
CA GLU A 478 12.75 -0.20 15.89
C GLU A 478 11.73 0.90 15.59
N ARG A 479 11.56 1.22 14.30
CA ARG A 479 10.77 2.38 13.83
C ARG A 479 9.95 2.06 12.59
N GLN A 480 8.89 2.84 12.47
CA GLN A 480 7.89 2.79 11.41
C GLN A 480 7.79 4.21 10.86
N GLU A 481 8.17 4.44 9.61
CA GLU A 481 8.38 5.79 9.06
C GLU A 481 7.54 6.03 7.80
N LEU A 482 6.80 7.14 7.75
CA LEU A 482 6.09 7.61 6.58
C LEU A 482 6.97 8.54 5.75
N TYR A 483 7.00 8.31 4.45
CA TYR A 483 7.70 9.15 3.49
C TYR A 483 6.73 9.67 2.43
N MET A 484 7.05 10.82 1.87
CA MET A 484 6.29 11.45 0.81
C MET A 484 7.22 12.07 -0.24
N SER A 485 6.74 12.13 -1.48
CA SER A 485 7.40 12.83 -2.59
C SER A 485 6.42 13.18 -3.71
N ASP A 486 6.85 13.96 -4.70
CA ASP A 486 6.04 14.49 -5.81
C ASP A 486 5.66 13.45 -6.88
N LEU A 487 4.39 13.36 -7.27
CA LEU A 487 4.02 12.53 -8.42
C LEU A 487 4.74 13.02 -9.70
N LEU A 488 5.26 12.07 -10.47
CA LEU A 488 5.88 12.32 -11.77
C LEU A 488 4.83 12.75 -12.80
N GLY A 489 5.23 13.63 -13.71
CA GLY A 489 4.34 14.24 -14.70
C GLY A 489 4.24 15.75 -14.50
N ASN A 490 3.51 16.43 -15.39
CA ASN A 490 3.33 17.90 -15.36
C ASN A 490 4.64 18.72 -15.18
N GLY A 491 5.75 18.25 -15.76
CA GLY A 491 7.05 18.93 -15.71
C GLY A 491 7.98 18.51 -14.56
N VAL A 492 7.52 17.66 -13.62
CA VAL A 492 8.37 17.05 -12.59
C VAL A 492 9.19 15.92 -13.22
N THR A 493 10.51 16.05 -13.17
CA THR A 493 11.46 15.03 -13.67
C THR A 493 12.10 14.25 -12.52
N PRO A 494 12.63 13.03 -12.76
CA PRO A 494 13.27 12.22 -11.73
C PRO A 494 14.39 12.93 -10.96
N ASP A 495 15.12 13.83 -11.61
CA ASP A 495 16.21 14.60 -10.99
C ASP A 495 15.74 15.63 -9.95
N GLN A 496 14.45 15.98 -9.96
CA GLN A 496 13.85 16.98 -9.07
C GLN A 496 13.17 16.36 -7.85
N LEU A 497 13.14 15.02 -7.75
CA LEU A 497 12.43 14.32 -6.69
C LEU A 497 13.07 14.58 -5.32
N SER A 498 12.25 15.06 -4.38
CA SER A 498 12.64 15.24 -2.99
C SER A 498 11.85 14.27 -2.11
N VAL A 499 12.55 13.42 -1.37
CA VAL A 499 11.96 12.50 -0.40
C VAL A 499 11.90 13.18 0.96
N GLN A 500 10.70 13.28 1.54
CA GLN A 500 10.47 13.93 2.82
C GLN A 500 9.91 12.93 3.85
N PRO A 501 10.51 12.80 5.04
CA PRO A 501 9.91 12.07 6.14
C PRO A 501 8.76 12.90 6.74
N LEU A 502 7.64 12.25 7.05
CA LEU A 502 6.40 12.95 7.45
C LEU A 502 5.96 12.63 8.88
N GLY A 503 6.13 11.38 9.31
CA GLY A 503 5.68 10.93 10.63
C GLY A 503 6.09 9.50 10.95
N SER A 504 5.69 9.02 12.13
CA SER A 504 5.92 7.64 12.57
C SER A 504 4.64 6.99 13.06
N PHE A 505 4.48 5.70 12.77
CA PHE A 505 3.29 4.92 13.18
C PHE A 505 3.61 3.96 14.32
N SER A 506 2.58 3.57 15.07
CA SER A 506 2.62 2.37 15.91
C SER A 506 1.89 1.21 15.21
N SER A 507 2.52 0.03 15.22
CA SER A 507 1.85 -1.24 14.96
C SER A 507 1.28 -1.48 13.55
N ILE A 508 1.86 -0.97 12.45
CA ILE A 508 1.45 -1.38 11.08
C ILE A 508 1.74 -2.87 10.82
N SER A 509 0.75 -3.56 10.26
CA SER A 509 0.88 -4.92 9.73
C SER A 509 1.84 -4.96 8.55
N PRO A 510 2.74 -5.97 8.46
CA PRO A 510 3.62 -6.14 7.29
C PRO A 510 2.86 -6.47 5.99
N PHE A 511 1.57 -6.77 6.08
CA PHE A 511 0.67 -7.03 4.95
C PHE A 511 -0.37 -5.92 4.75
N SER A 512 -0.22 -4.79 5.45
CA SER A 512 -1.14 -3.66 5.30
C SER A 512 -1.11 -3.11 3.89
N VAL A 513 -2.28 -2.76 3.38
CA VAL A 513 -2.44 -1.81 2.28
C VAL A 513 -2.67 -0.42 2.88
N MET A 514 -2.15 0.62 2.22
CA MET A 514 -2.30 2.01 2.65
C MET A 514 -3.20 2.75 1.66
N GLN A 515 -4.18 3.49 2.16
CA GLN A 515 -5.05 4.32 1.34
C GLN A 515 -5.13 5.74 1.89
N TYR A 516 -5.20 6.71 1.00
CA TYR A 516 -5.45 8.10 1.34
C TYR A 516 -6.83 8.51 0.81
N PHE A 517 -7.63 9.15 1.66
CA PHE A 517 -8.89 9.75 1.23
C PHE A 517 -9.27 10.89 2.17
N SER A 518 -9.67 12.05 1.63
CA SER A 518 -10.21 13.19 2.38
C SER A 518 -9.38 13.58 3.61
N HIS A 519 -8.09 13.88 3.40
CA HIS A 519 -7.11 14.27 4.44
C HIS A 519 -6.77 13.18 5.47
N ARG A 520 -7.15 11.93 5.24
CA ARG A 520 -6.92 10.82 6.15
C ARG A 520 -6.12 9.70 5.50
N LEU A 521 -5.27 9.08 6.30
CA LEU A 521 -4.59 7.84 5.97
C LEU A 521 -5.30 6.67 6.62
N PHE A 522 -5.45 5.60 5.87
CA PHE A 522 -6.02 4.33 6.30
C PHE A 522 -4.94 3.26 6.18
N TRP A 523 -4.76 2.49 7.24
CA TRP A 523 -3.85 1.34 7.26
C TRP A 523 -4.37 0.25 8.20
N GLN A 524 -3.76 -0.92 8.13
CA GLN A 524 -4.06 -2.04 9.00
C GLN A 524 -2.98 -2.21 10.06
N ASN A 525 -3.40 -2.38 11.32
CA ASN A 525 -2.50 -2.69 12.42
C ASN A 525 -2.13 -4.19 12.51
N GLU A 526 -1.20 -4.57 13.38
CA GLU A 526 -0.77 -5.96 13.59
C GLU A 526 -1.88 -6.90 14.11
N LYS A 527 -2.94 -6.34 14.72
CA LYS A 527 -4.14 -7.10 15.15
C LYS A 527 -5.11 -7.36 13.99
N GLY A 528 -4.90 -6.71 12.84
CA GLY A 528 -5.77 -6.80 11.69
C GLY A 528 -6.85 -5.72 11.65
N SER A 529 -6.89 -4.77 12.58
CA SER A 529 -7.86 -3.68 12.58
C SER A 529 -7.44 -2.55 11.62
N ILE A 530 -8.41 -1.86 11.03
CA ILE A 530 -8.20 -0.65 10.23
C ILE A 530 -8.07 0.53 11.19
N ILE A 531 -6.96 1.23 11.05
CA ILE A 531 -6.66 2.48 11.74
C ILE A 531 -6.77 3.62 10.72
N VAL A 532 -7.35 4.72 11.16
CA VAL A 532 -7.48 5.98 10.42
C VAL A 532 -6.71 7.05 11.18
N GLY A 533 -5.92 7.84 10.47
CA GLY A 533 -5.18 8.94 11.08
C GLY A 533 -5.00 10.13 10.15
N ASP A 534 -4.52 11.23 10.73
CA ASP A 534 -4.00 12.38 9.99
C ASP A 534 -2.71 12.04 9.22
N LEU A 535 -2.26 12.96 8.36
CA LEU A 535 -1.07 12.76 7.52
C LEU A 535 0.21 12.62 8.36
N GLU A 536 0.35 13.40 9.43
CA GLU A 536 1.46 13.29 10.40
C GLU A 536 1.32 12.10 11.35
N CYS A 537 0.13 11.51 11.41
CA CYS A 537 -0.21 10.34 12.22
C CYS A 537 -0.08 10.60 13.73
N ASN A 538 -0.31 11.85 14.15
CA ASN A 538 -0.36 12.25 15.54
C ASN A 538 -1.70 11.85 16.19
N TYR A 539 -2.77 11.82 15.39
CA TYR A 539 -4.12 11.56 15.86
C TYR A 539 -4.73 10.39 15.11
N THR A 540 -4.87 9.26 15.79
CA THR A 540 -5.32 8.00 15.18
C THR A 540 -6.55 7.44 15.88
N SER A 541 -7.42 6.77 15.12
CA SER A 541 -8.59 6.06 15.62
C SER A 541 -8.75 4.71 14.93
N GLU A 542 -9.34 3.73 15.62
CA GLU A 542 -9.62 2.39 15.10
C GLU A 542 -11.09 2.31 14.66
N ILE A 543 -11.34 1.89 13.41
CA ILE A 543 -12.72 1.82 12.86
C ILE A 543 -13.25 0.38 12.72
N THR A 544 -12.45 -0.65 13.02
CA THR A 544 -12.91 -2.04 12.98
C THR A 544 -12.51 -2.79 14.23
N VAL A 545 -13.43 -3.58 14.79
CA VAL A 545 -13.17 -4.41 15.99
C VAL A 545 -12.68 -5.82 15.62
N GLU A 546 -12.91 -6.27 14.39
CA GLU A 546 -12.53 -7.61 13.92
C GLU A 546 -11.30 -7.57 13.00
N PRO A 547 -10.45 -8.62 13.01
CA PRO A 547 -9.34 -8.72 12.08
C PRO A 547 -9.82 -8.81 10.63
N VAL A 548 -9.47 -7.80 9.85
CA VAL A 548 -9.60 -7.83 8.39
C VAL A 548 -8.32 -8.35 7.74
N SER A 549 -8.41 -8.80 6.49
CA SER A 549 -7.28 -9.32 5.72
C SER A 549 -6.73 -8.29 4.73
N VAL A 550 -7.61 -7.52 4.12
CA VAL A 550 -7.34 -6.42 3.20
C VAL A 550 -8.57 -5.51 3.14
N PHE A 551 -8.37 -4.25 2.76
CA PHE A 551 -9.45 -3.28 2.58
C PHE A 551 -9.16 -2.32 1.42
N THR A 552 -10.19 -1.62 0.94
CA THR A 552 -10.06 -0.53 -0.03
C THR A 552 -11.14 0.53 0.21
N VAL A 553 -10.84 1.80 -0.06
CA VAL A 553 -11.80 2.91 0.02
C VAL A 553 -12.37 3.15 -1.38
N THR A 554 -13.69 3.29 -1.46
CA THR A 554 -14.41 3.49 -2.72
C THR A 554 -15.15 4.83 -2.71
N HIS A 555 -14.84 5.65 -3.71
CA HIS A 555 -15.51 6.92 -3.95
C HIS A 555 -15.21 7.41 -5.37
N PRO A 556 -16.19 7.92 -6.15
CA PRO A 556 -15.95 8.35 -7.53
C PRO A 556 -14.82 9.37 -7.72
N SER A 557 -14.55 10.22 -6.72
CA SER A 557 -13.44 11.20 -6.79
C SER A 557 -12.04 10.58 -6.80
N LEU A 558 -11.90 9.31 -6.39
CA LEU A 558 -10.63 8.58 -6.47
C LEU A 558 -10.31 8.12 -7.91
N HIS A 559 -11.27 8.20 -8.83
CA HIS A 559 -11.09 7.94 -10.26
C HIS A 559 -11.34 9.19 -11.12
N PRO A 560 -10.54 10.27 -10.94
CA PRO A 560 -10.73 11.52 -11.66
C PRO A 560 -10.43 11.38 -13.16
N TYR A 561 -11.02 12.26 -13.97
CA TYR A 561 -10.72 12.43 -15.38
C TYR A 561 -9.88 13.69 -15.60
N PRO A 562 -9.11 13.80 -16.71
CA PRO A 562 -8.43 15.04 -17.06
C PRO A 562 -9.42 16.21 -17.13
N GLU A 563 -8.95 17.43 -16.82
CA GLU A 563 -9.80 18.62 -16.83
C GLU A 563 -10.58 18.74 -18.15
N SER A 564 -11.88 19.04 -18.07
CA SER A 564 -12.83 19.15 -19.19
C SER A 564 -13.16 17.87 -19.96
N LEU A 565 -12.62 16.72 -19.56
CA LEU A 565 -12.91 15.42 -20.16
C LEU A 565 -13.74 14.53 -19.22
N ASP A 566 -14.46 13.59 -19.82
CA ASP A 566 -15.25 12.57 -19.16
C ASP A 566 -15.08 11.22 -19.86
N LYS A 567 -15.73 10.18 -19.34
CA LYS A 567 -15.67 8.82 -19.90
C LYS A 567 -16.04 8.73 -21.40
N LYS A 568 -16.91 9.60 -21.90
CA LYS A 568 -17.42 9.54 -23.29
C LYS A 568 -16.56 10.35 -24.26
N SER A 569 -16.00 11.46 -23.78
CA SER A 569 -15.20 12.39 -24.57
C SER A 569 -13.73 11.97 -24.62
N LEU A 570 -13.22 11.28 -23.61
CA LEU A 570 -11.82 10.84 -23.53
C LEU A 570 -11.44 9.88 -24.66
N LYS A 571 -10.32 10.16 -25.32
CA LYS A 571 -9.72 9.38 -26.40
C LYS A 571 -8.21 9.32 -26.20
N ILE A 572 -7.75 8.26 -25.55
CA ILE A 572 -6.33 8.00 -25.25
C ILE A 572 -5.75 6.86 -26.09
N VAL A 573 -6.59 5.96 -26.63
CA VAL A 573 -6.13 4.94 -27.58
C VAL A 573 -6.17 5.56 -28.98
N PRO A 574 -5.04 5.60 -29.72
CA PRO A 574 -5.00 6.23 -31.03
C PRO A 574 -5.91 5.55 -32.04
N THR A 575 -6.53 6.36 -32.91
CA THR A 575 -7.31 5.86 -34.05
C THR A 575 -6.43 5.15 -35.09
N GLU A 576 -7.04 4.25 -35.87
CA GLU A 576 -6.40 3.62 -37.03
C GLU A 576 -5.85 4.67 -38.01
N ILE A 577 -4.65 4.41 -38.53
CA ILE A 577 -4.04 5.22 -39.58
C ILE A 577 -4.48 4.65 -40.91
N GLN A 578 -5.12 5.46 -41.75
CA GLN A 578 -5.62 4.98 -43.03
C GLN A 578 -4.46 4.64 -43.97
N GLU A 579 -4.49 3.44 -44.54
CA GLU A 579 -3.49 2.92 -45.50
C GLU A 579 -3.17 3.92 -46.62
N GLN A 580 -4.21 4.58 -47.14
CA GLN A 580 -4.14 5.55 -48.25
C GLN A 580 -3.30 6.81 -47.95
N THR A 581 -3.04 7.06 -46.66
CA THR A 581 -2.25 8.21 -46.19
C THR A 581 -0.77 7.89 -46.09
N ILE A 582 -0.39 6.61 -46.13
CA ILE A 582 1.00 6.16 -46.03
C ILE A 582 1.66 6.36 -47.40
N ARG A 583 2.67 7.24 -47.46
CA ARG A 583 3.29 7.67 -48.73
C ARG A 583 4.80 7.81 -48.62
N CYS A 584 5.50 7.52 -49.71
CA CYS A 584 6.90 7.85 -49.90
C CYS A 584 7.02 9.19 -50.64
N GLU A 585 7.59 10.20 -49.99
CA GLU A 585 7.78 11.55 -50.54
C GLU A 585 9.27 11.92 -50.56
N GLY A 586 9.78 12.39 -51.71
CA GLY A 586 11.18 12.80 -51.84
C GLY A 586 11.88 12.14 -53.02
N HIS A 587 13.21 12.05 -52.94
CA HIS A 587 14.05 11.52 -54.01
C HIS A 587 14.44 10.06 -53.72
N TRP A 588 14.66 9.23 -54.74
CA TRP A 588 14.96 7.80 -54.56
C TRP A 588 16.19 7.54 -53.65
N SER A 589 17.14 8.46 -53.60
CA SER A 589 18.35 8.35 -52.75
C SER A 589 18.10 8.71 -51.28
N ALA A 590 17.09 9.56 -51.01
CA ALA A 590 16.70 10.02 -49.68
C ALA A 590 15.24 10.52 -49.73
N PHE A 591 14.35 9.82 -49.03
CA PHE A 591 12.92 10.09 -49.03
C PHE A 591 12.31 9.89 -47.65
N ASN A 592 11.14 10.49 -47.46
CA ASN A 592 10.37 10.40 -46.23
C ASN A 592 9.21 9.43 -46.43
N LEU A 593 9.12 8.43 -45.57
CA LEU A 593 7.90 7.67 -45.36
C LEU A 593 7.00 8.49 -44.43
N THR A 594 5.84 8.93 -44.90
CA THR A 594 4.92 9.82 -44.19
C THR A 594 3.55 9.18 -44.02
N TRP A 595 2.80 9.59 -42.99
CA TRP A 595 1.41 9.17 -42.76
C TRP A 595 0.61 10.24 -42.03
N GLN A 596 -0.71 10.11 -42.04
CA GLN A 596 -1.59 10.99 -41.27
C GLN A 596 -1.42 10.76 -39.76
N LYS A 597 -1.32 11.84 -38.99
CA LYS A 597 -1.27 11.76 -37.52
C LYS A 597 -2.55 11.12 -36.97
N ALA A 598 -2.40 10.07 -36.17
CA ALA A 598 -3.50 9.48 -35.41
C ALA A 598 -4.13 10.49 -34.44
N ILE A 599 -5.38 10.25 -34.03
CA ILE A 599 -6.16 11.20 -33.22
C ILE A 599 -6.27 10.69 -31.78
N VAL A 600 -5.85 11.52 -30.83
CA VAL A 600 -6.10 11.42 -29.38
C VAL A 600 -6.42 12.82 -28.85
N ASN A 601 -7.10 12.93 -27.71
CA ASN A 601 -7.33 14.23 -27.04
C ASN A 601 -6.65 14.34 -25.68
N HIS A 602 -5.96 13.28 -25.23
CA HIS A 602 -5.14 13.28 -24.04
C HIS A 602 -3.94 12.35 -24.24
N GLY A 603 -2.77 12.78 -23.79
CA GLY A 603 -1.52 12.03 -23.92
C GLY A 603 -0.76 12.25 -25.24
N ASP A 604 0.52 11.87 -25.21
CA ASP A 604 1.42 11.91 -26.37
C ASP A 604 1.26 10.66 -27.26
N ILE A 605 1.41 10.86 -28.58
CA ILE A 605 1.31 9.78 -29.58
C ILE A 605 2.71 9.36 -30.03
N PHE A 606 2.91 8.05 -30.04
CA PHE A 606 4.08 7.37 -30.56
C PHE A 606 3.69 6.45 -31.71
N TYR A 607 4.64 6.12 -32.57
CA TYR A 607 4.46 5.22 -33.71
C TYR A 607 5.50 4.14 -33.67
N GLU A 608 5.06 2.88 -33.80
CA GLU A 608 5.93 1.76 -34.10
C GLU A 608 5.79 1.41 -35.58
N VAL A 609 6.92 1.42 -36.28
CA VAL A 609 6.99 1.23 -37.73
C VAL A 609 7.95 0.10 -38.02
N SER A 610 7.44 -0.92 -38.72
CA SER A 610 8.21 -2.03 -39.24
C SER A 610 8.11 -2.04 -40.76
N ILE A 611 9.25 -2.06 -41.44
CA ILE A 611 9.36 -1.96 -42.89
C ILE A 611 10.08 -3.21 -43.37
N GLN A 612 9.42 -3.99 -44.22
CA GLN A 612 10.02 -5.13 -44.92
C GLN A 612 10.28 -4.73 -46.36
N ILE A 613 11.55 -4.77 -46.78
CA ILE A 613 11.99 -4.36 -48.10
C ILE A 613 12.14 -5.62 -48.96
N GLN A 614 11.43 -5.69 -50.08
CA GLN A 614 11.51 -6.80 -51.03
C GLN A 614 12.71 -6.63 -51.96
N ASP A 615 13.91 -6.66 -51.40
CA ASP A 615 15.18 -6.72 -52.16
C ASP A 615 15.83 -8.11 -52.06
N ASP A 616 16.89 -8.33 -52.83
CA ASP A 616 17.64 -9.60 -52.85
C ASP A 616 18.20 -10.00 -51.46
N ALA A 617 18.29 -9.05 -50.53
CA ALA A 617 18.80 -9.24 -49.18
C ALA A 617 17.69 -9.44 -48.12
N GLY A 618 16.42 -9.23 -48.46
CA GLY A 618 15.28 -9.35 -47.54
C GLY A 618 15.40 -8.45 -46.32
N ARG A 619 15.86 -7.21 -46.49
CA ARG A 619 16.08 -6.29 -45.35
C ARG A 619 14.77 -5.97 -44.62
N SER A 620 14.83 -5.92 -43.29
CA SER A 620 13.74 -5.42 -42.44
C SER A 620 14.25 -4.38 -41.46
N VAL A 621 13.43 -3.36 -41.19
CA VAL A 621 13.75 -2.25 -40.30
C VAL A 621 12.57 -2.04 -39.36
N ALA A 622 12.80 -2.07 -38.05
CA ALA A 622 11.79 -1.73 -37.06
C ALA A 622 12.28 -0.55 -36.21
N MET A 623 11.41 0.42 -35.95
CA MET A 623 11.75 1.61 -35.17
C MET A 623 10.53 2.22 -34.48
N GLN A 624 10.79 3.03 -33.47
CA GLN A 624 9.80 3.85 -32.77
C GLN A 624 10.08 5.34 -32.99
N THR A 625 9.03 6.14 -33.18
CA THR A 625 9.16 7.60 -33.41
C THR A 625 7.95 8.36 -32.88
N THR A 626 8.15 9.61 -32.47
CA THR A 626 7.07 10.56 -32.13
C THR A 626 6.59 11.36 -33.34
N LYS A 627 7.37 11.34 -34.43
CA LYS A 627 7.05 12.04 -35.67
C LYS A 627 6.18 11.15 -36.55
N ASN A 628 5.29 11.78 -37.33
CA ASN A 628 4.48 11.09 -38.32
C ASN A 628 5.22 10.85 -39.66
N PHE A 629 6.55 10.81 -39.61
CA PHE A 629 7.40 10.50 -40.75
C PHE A 629 8.72 9.86 -40.31
N ILE A 630 9.34 9.13 -41.24
CA ILE A 630 10.67 8.52 -41.11
C ILE A 630 11.49 8.86 -42.35
N GLU A 631 12.74 9.25 -42.15
CA GLU A 631 13.70 9.46 -43.22
C GLU A 631 14.39 8.14 -43.58
N LEU A 632 14.31 7.74 -44.86
CA LEU A 632 14.89 6.51 -45.39
C LEU A 632 15.87 6.82 -46.52
N SER A 633 16.95 6.05 -46.57
CA SER A 633 18.00 6.14 -47.59
C SER A 633 18.59 4.76 -47.90
N ASN A 634 19.42 4.66 -48.94
CA ASN A 634 20.10 3.42 -49.34
C ASN A 634 19.15 2.25 -49.72
N ILE A 635 18.03 2.57 -50.37
CA ILE A 635 17.10 1.60 -50.96
C ILE A 635 17.02 1.87 -52.46
N SER A 636 16.97 0.81 -53.27
CA SER A 636 16.85 0.93 -54.72
C SER A 636 15.54 1.61 -55.12
N ALA A 637 15.55 2.27 -56.28
CA ALA A 637 14.39 2.99 -56.79
C ALA A 637 13.27 2.03 -57.20
N TYR A 638 12.02 2.42 -56.92
CA TYR A 638 10.82 1.65 -57.18
C TYR A 638 10.79 0.22 -56.61
N THR A 639 11.51 -0.02 -55.52
CA THR A 639 11.48 -1.28 -54.77
C THR A 639 10.21 -1.36 -53.93
N GLU A 640 9.56 -2.52 -53.92
CA GLU A 640 8.38 -2.78 -53.11
C GLU A 640 8.75 -2.92 -51.62
N MET A 641 7.96 -2.29 -50.77
CA MET A 641 8.11 -2.32 -49.32
C MET A 641 6.76 -2.56 -48.67
N THR A 642 6.73 -3.45 -47.69
CA THR A 642 5.58 -3.65 -46.81
C THR A 642 5.82 -2.88 -45.52
N VAL A 643 4.99 -1.88 -45.25
CA VAL A 643 5.04 -1.04 -44.06
C VAL A 643 3.94 -1.48 -43.10
N THR A 644 4.33 -1.97 -41.94
CA THR A 644 3.47 -2.24 -40.79
C THR A 644 3.60 -1.09 -39.81
N LEU A 645 2.49 -0.40 -39.54
CA LEU A 645 2.45 0.81 -38.75
C LEU A 645 1.38 0.70 -37.68
N ARG A 646 1.71 1.03 -36.43
CA ARG A 646 0.72 1.21 -35.37
C ARG A 646 1.04 2.42 -34.52
N ALA A 647 0.02 3.19 -34.16
CA ALA A 647 0.14 4.27 -33.19
C ALA A 647 -0.15 3.76 -31.79
N TYR A 648 0.48 4.35 -30.78
CA TYR A 648 0.21 4.04 -29.38
C TYR A 648 0.39 5.26 -28.48
N THR A 649 -0.21 5.19 -27.29
CA THR A 649 0.08 6.06 -26.15
C THR A 649 0.50 5.21 -24.96
N TYR A 650 0.84 5.81 -23.83
CA TYR A 650 1.16 5.07 -22.60
C TYR A 650 -0.01 4.19 -22.11
N TRP A 651 -1.25 4.56 -22.42
CA TRP A 651 -2.46 3.84 -22.02
C TRP A 651 -2.81 2.66 -22.94
N GLY A 652 -2.46 2.70 -24.22
CA GLY A 652 -2.82 1.61 -25.13
C GLY A 652 -2.36 1.75 -26.58
N TYR A 653 -2.51 0.65 -27.31
CA TYR A 653 -2.13 0.53 -28.72
C TYR A 653 -3.36 0.69 -29.61
N GLY A 654 -3.23 1.50 -30.65
CA GLY A 654 -4.20 1.58 -31.74
C GLY A 654 -4.09 0.38 -32.70
N PRO A 655 -5.01 0.26 -33.66
CA PRO A 655 -4.98 -0.79 -34.68
C PRO A 655 -3.71 -0.77 -35.52
N VAL A 656 -3.29 -1.96 -35.98
CA VAL A 656 -2.16 -2.13 -36.89
C VAL A 656 -2.63 -1.94 -38.33
N THR A 657 -1.97 -1.04 -39.06
CA THR A 657 -2.17 -0.83 -40.49
C THR A 657 -0.99 -1.43 -41.26
N VAL A 658 -1.27 -2.21 -42.31
CA VAL A 658 -0.25 -2.73 -43.23
C VAL A 658 -0.47 -2.12 -44.60
N ALA A 659 0.55 -1.49 -45.18
CA ALA A 659 0.51 -0.88 -46.50
C ALA A 659 1.65 -1.40 -47.38
N ASN A 660 1.34 -1.76 -48.63
CA ASN A 660 2.34 -2.11 -49.63
C ASN A 660 2.58 -0.90 -50.53
N ILE A 661 3.81 -0.37 -50.48
CA ILE A 661 4.20 0.86 -51.19
C ILE A 661 5.53 0.66 -51.90
N ASN A 662 5.77 1.40 -52.98
CA ASN A 662 7.06 1.43 -53.66
C ASN A 662 7.89 2.63 -53.19
N THR A 663 9.22 2.49 -53.19
CA THR A 663 10.13 3.64 -53.07
C THR A 663 9.96 4.59 -54.25
N PRO A 664 10.37 5.87 -54.13
CA PRO A 664 10.24 6.83 -55.21
C PRO A 664 10.89 6.34 -56.51
N MET A 665 10.24 6.66 -57.63
CA MET A 665 10.75 6.32 -58.96
C MET A 665 12.03 7.11 -59.26
N SER A 666 12.86 6.55 -60.14
CA SER A 666 14.08 7.15 -60.68
C SER A 666 14.18 6.92 -62.18
N VAL A 667 15.25 7.45 -62.79
CA VAL A 667 15.49 7.32 -64.22
C VAL A 667 15.72 5.84 -64.59
N PRO A 668 14.97 5.26 -65.55
CA PRO A 668 15.19 3.89 -66.00
C PRO A 668 16.59 3.72 -66.61
N SER A 669 17.15 2.52 -66.48
CA SER A 669 18.40 2.18 -67.17
C SER A 669 18.22 2.05 -68.68
N LYS A 670 19.31 1.89 -69.43
CA LYS A 670 19.24 1.71 -70.90
C LYS A 670 18.46 0.44 -71.28
N PRO A 671 17.57 0.50 -72.30
CA PRO A 671 16.93 -0.68 -72.86
C PRO A 671 17.95 -1.74 -73.30
N LEU A 672 17.60 -3.00 -73.13
CA LEU A 672 18.51 -4.11 -73.44
C LEU A 672 18.32 -4.60 -74.89
N ARG A 673 19.38 -5.16 -75.47
CA ARG A 673 19.37 -5.84 -76.77
C ARG A 673 18.75 -5.02 -77.94
N PRO A 674 19.21 -3.79 -78.21
CA PRO A 674 18.80 -3.06 -79.42
C PRO A 674 19.24 -3.83 -80.67
N ARG A 675 18.31 -4.05 -81.62
CA ARG A 675 18.56 -4.80 -82.87
C ARG A 675 17.75 -4.19 -84.00
N VAL A 676 18.34 -4.10 -85.19
CA VAL A 676 17.64 -3.62 -86.39
C VAL A 676 17.50 -4.78 -87.37
N TYR A 677 16.29 -4.96 -87.92
CA TYR A 677 15.99 -5.90 -88.98
C TYR A 677 15.53 -5.15 -90.22
N VAL A 678 16.07 -5.49 -91.39
CA VAL A 678 15.59 -4.92 -92.65
C VAL A 678 14.43 -5.78 -93.15
N THR A 679 13.28 -5.14 -93.37
CA THR A 679 12.04 -5.78 -93.81
C THR A 679 11.57 -5.14 -95.12
N GLN A 680 10.79 -5.86 -95.91
CA GLN A 680 10.11 -5.27 -97.07
C GLN A 680 8.87 -4.53 -96.57
N HIS A 681 8.75 -3.25 -96.94
CA HIS A 681 7.60 -2.42 -96.64
C HIS A 681 6.86 -2.08 -97.93
N LYS A 682 5.60 -2.48 -97.98
CA LYS A 682 4.71 -2.19 -99.10
C LYS A 682 3.85 -0.99 -98.72
N GLU A 683 4.07 0.12 -99.40
CA GLU A 683 3.38 1.36 -99.11
C GLU A 683 1.90 1.24 -99.52
N SER A 684 0.98 1.53 -98.58
CA SER A 684 -0.44 1.18 -98.73
C SER A 684 -1.17 1.93 -99.85
N MET A 685 -0.62 3.05 -100.31
CA MET A 685 -1.22 3.93 -101.33
C MET A 685 -0.69 3.66 -102.74
N THR A 686 0.58 3.29 -102.90
CA THR A 686 1.29 3.24 -104.19
C THR A 686 1.63 1.82 -104.64
N SER A 687 1.54 0.82 -103.75
CA SER A 687 1.97 -0.57 -103.98
C SER A 687 3.46 -0.73 -104.31
N GLU A 688 4.28 0.31 -104.15
CA GLU A 688 5.72 0.25 -104.33
C GLU A 688 6.37 -0.53 -103.18
N ASN A 689 7.34 -1.40 -103.54
CA ASN A 689 8.14 -2.15 -102.57
C ASN A 689 9.34 -1.31 -102.17
N SER A 690 9.35 -0.81 -100.93
CA SER A 690 10.50 -0.16 -100.31
C SER A 690 11.10 -1.05 -99.22
N LEU A 691 12.31 -0.73 -98.76
CA LEU A 691 12.88 -1.35 -97.57
C LEU A 691 12.49 -0.54 -96.34
N ALA A 692 12.24 -1.21 -95.22
CA ALA A 692 12.01 -0.59 -93.92
C ALA A 692 12.95 -1.19 -92.87
N ALA A 693 13.32 -0.37 -91.88
CA ALA A 693 14.08 -0.81 -90.72
C ALA A 693 13.12 -1.05 -89.56
N ASP A 694 13.05 -2.29 -89.07
CA ASP A 694 12.33 -2.66 -87.86
C ASP A 694 13.32 -2.73 -86.70
N PHE A 695 13.37 -1.67 -85.91
CA PHE A 695 14.21 -1.54 -84.73
C PHE A 695 13.49 -2.13 -83.51
N ARG A 696 14.12 -3.10 -82.82
CA ARG A 696 13.54 -3.82 -81.69
C ARG A 696 14.44 -3.69 -80.46
N TRP A 697 13.83 -3.63 -79.28
CA TRP A 697 14.52 -3.60 -77.99
C TRP A 697 13.77 -4.42 -76.95
N THR A 698 14.44 -4.70 -75.83
CA THR A 698 13.85 -5.31 -74.64
C THR A 698 13.87 -4.31 -73.48
N LEU A 699 13.16 -4.63 -72.39
CA LEU A 699 13.08 -3.76 -71.23
C LEU A 699 14.49 -3.40 -70.67
N PRO A 700 14.62 -2.22 -70.04
CA PRO A 700 15.78 -1.89 -69.21
C PRO A 700 16.10 -2.98 -68.18
N GLN A 701 17.39 -3.11 -67.82
CA GLN A 701 17.81 -4.01 -66.74
C GLN A 701 17.20 -3.61 -65.40
N LEU A 702 17.25 -2.32 -65.10
CA LEU A 702 16.60 -1.67 -63.97
C LEU A 702 15.51 -0.75 -64.51
N LEU A 703 14.25 -1.05 -64.17
CA LEU A 703 13.09 -0.24 -64.58
C LEU A 703 13.04 1.07 -63.80
N ASN A 704 13.42 1.06 -62.51
CA ASN A 704 13.40 2.21 -61.60
C ASN A 704 12.04 2.94 -61.51
N GLY A 705 10.95 2.36 -62.01
CA GLY A 705 9.64 3.01 -62.07
C GLY A 705 8.73 2.38 -63.12
N ILE A 706 7.53 2.98 -63.27
CA ILE A 706 6.61 2.66 -64.36
C ILE A 706 7.13 3.32 -65.63
N ILE A 707 7.36 2.54 -66.68
CA ILE A 707 7.74 3.07 -67.99
C ILE A 707 6.49 3.69 -68.64
N MET A 708 6.60 4.97 -69.01
CA MET A 708 5.52 5.71 -69.69
C MET A 708 5.60 5.60 -71.22
N GLU A 709 6.79 5.78 -71.79
CA GLU A 709 7.04 5.74 -73.23
C GLU A 709 8.50 5.34 -73.53
N PHE A 710 8.76 4.90 -74.76
CA PHE A 710 10.12 4.78 -75.31
C PHE A 710 10.35 5.88 -76.33
N LYS A 711 11.48 6.59 -76.23
CA LYS A 711 11.91 7.60 -77.20
C LYS A 711 12.98 6.97 -78.10
N ILE A 712 12.69 6.88 -79.40
CA ILE A 712 13.59 6.34 -80.41
C ILE A 712 14.17 7.50 -81.20
N TYR A 713 15.48 7.52 -81.33
CA TYR A 713 16.18 8.47 -82.20
C TYR A 713 16.69 7.75 -83.43
N SER A 714 16.43 8.31 -84.61
CA SER A 714 16.94 7.78 -85.87
C SER A 714 17.55 8.89 -86.73
N TRP A 715 18.70 8.63 -87.34
CA TRP A 715 19.42 9.58 -88.20
C TRP A 715 20.21 8.88 -89.29
N LYS A 716 20.62 9.63 -90.32
CA LYS A 716 21.33 9.11 -91.50
C LYS A 716 22.79 9.56 -91.52
N ASN A 717 23.66 8.75 -92.11
CA ASN A 717 25.07 9.04 -92.42
C ASN A 717 25.96 9.49 -91.24
N GLY A 718 25.52 9.29 -90.00
CA GLY A 718 26.29 9.63 -88.80
C GLY A 718 26.24 11.11 -88.41
N ASP A 719 25.47 11.94 -89.11
CA ASP A 719 25.27 13.34 -88.72
C ASP A 719 24.23 13.43 -87.61
N GLU A 720 24.67 13.72 -86.39
CA GLU A 720 23.77 13.83 -85.23
C GLU A 720 22.79 15.01 -85.33
N ASN A 721 23.01 15.95 -86.26
CA ASN A 721 22.09 17.06 -86.50
C ASN A 721 20.80 16.63 -87.25
N ASP A 722 20.78 15.45 -87.86
CA ASP A 722 19.62 14.86 -88.55
C ASP A 722 18.85 13.85 -87.65
N LYS A 723 19.00 13.97 -86.31
CA LYS A 723 18.30 13.11 -85.34
C LYS A 723 16.79 13.42 -85.30
N ASN A 724 16.00 12.50 -85.83
CA ASN A 724 14.55 12.51 -85.67
C ASN A 724 14.14 11.68 -84.44
N MET A 725 13.33 12.26 -83.55
CA MET A 725 12.83 11.61 -82.33
C MET A 725 11.38 11.18 -82.50
N THR A 726 11.08 9.91 -82.23
CA THR A 726 9.71 9.39 -82.18
C THR A 726 9.42 8.75 -80.83
N SER A 727 8.30 9.11 -80.20
CA SER A 727 7.80 8.46 -78.99
C SER A 727 6.86 7.31 -79.32
N VAL A 728 7.03 6.16 -78.67
CA VAL A 728 6.10 5.03 -78.74
C VAL A 728 5.60 4.63 -77.34
N PRO A 729 4.38 4.09 -77.22
CA PRO A 729 3.82 3.66 -75.94
C PRO A 729 4.69 2.62 -75.22
N SER A 730 4.61 2.58 -73.88
CA SER A 730 5.37 1.65 -73.04
C SER A 730 5.06 0.16 -73.24
N THR A 731 4.02 -0.19 -73.99
CA THR A 731 3.69 -1.57 -74.38
C THR A 731 4.42 -2.03 -75.64
N VAL A 732 4.94 -1.10 -76.43
CA VAL A 732 5.58 -1.38 -77.72
C VAL A 732 7.07 -1.69 -77.52
N ARG A 733 7.57 -2.70 -78.23
CA ARG A 733 8.99 -3.15 -78.17
C ARG A 733 9.69 -3.10 -79.52
N HIS A 734 9.07 -2.45 -80.49
CA HIS A 734 9.64 -2.26 -81.82
C HIS A 734 9.16 -0.97 -82.49
N PHE A 735 9.97 -0.44 -83.40
CA PHE A 735 9.71 0.76 -84.17
C PHE A 735 10.06 0.51 -85.63
N ASN A 736 9.11 0.74 -86.53
CA ASN A 736 9.29 0.54 -87.96
C ASN A 736 9.50 1.89 -88.67
N LEU A 737 10.68 2.08 -89.26
CA LEU A 737 11.00 3.23 -90.11
C LEU A 737 10.85 2.81 -91.58
N PRO A 738 9.79 3.27 -92.28
CA PRO A 738 9.54 2.92 -93.68
C PRO A 738 10.42 3.71 -94.65
N CYS A 739 10.44 3.29 -95.92
CA CYS A 739 11.00 4.03 -97.05
C CYS A 739 12.51 4.36 -96.93
N LEU A 740 13.34 3.36 -96.60
CA LEU A 740 14.80 3.50 -96.56
C LEU A 740 15.39 3.73 -97.96
N GLN A 741 16.29 4.71 -98.07
CA GLN A 741 17.04 5.01 -99.29
C GLN A 741 18.20 4.04 -99.55
N PRO A 742 18.41 3.57 -100.80
CA PRO A 742 19.55 2.72 -101.16
C PRO A 742 20.90 3.36 -100.87
N GLY A 743 21.87 2.58 -100.37
CA GLY A 743 23.26 3.02 -100.14
C GLY A 743 23.48 3.91 -98.91
N MET A 744 22.44 4.20 -98.12
CA MET A 744 22.51 5.05 -96.93
C MET A 744 22.70 4.23 -95.65
N THR A 745 23.46 4.77 -94.69
CA THR A 745 23.60 4.16 -93.35
C THR A 745 22.66 4.84 -92.38
N TYR A 746 21.84 4.05 -91.67
CA TYR A 746 20.89 4.52 -90.66
C TYR A 746 21.38 4.12 -89.26
N PHE A 747 21.25 5.05 -88.32
CA PHE A 747 21.58 4.83 -86.91
C PHE A 747 20.30 4.92 -86.08
N PHE A 748 20.23 4.11 -85.02
CA PHE A 748 19.11 4.05 -84.09
C PHE A 748 19.63 4.09 -82.66
N GLN A 749 18.96 4.84 -81.78
CA GLN A 749 19.26 4.93 -80.34
C GLN A 749 18.00 4.84 -79.50
#